data_AF-A0A970PSY9-F1
#
_entry.id   AF-A0A970PSY9-F1
#
_cell.length_a   1.000
_cell.length_b   1.000
_cell.length_c   1.000
_cell.angle_alpha   90.00
_cell.angle_beta   90.00
_cell.angle_gamma   90.00
#
_symmetry.space_group_name_H-M   'P 1'
#
loop_
_entity.id
_entity.type
_entity.pdbx_description
1 polymer ?
#
loop_
_entity_poly.entity_id
_entity_poly.type
_entity_poly.pdbx_seq_one_letter_code
_entity_poly.pdbx_strand_id
1 'polypeptide(L)'
;MPEKKKTICVIIGDISYDYTNELMQGMNEAAGQQKVELFYMTGKQKHIASLDSDKEREAVEYYNSIYDYIELVGADAFIISCGSLSGFSDSDQYRDFVERFKGKKHVVLHQEMDEAPGRATILVDNYTSVCRLTEHLINDHGYRKIAFISGPKNHPDGSVRERAYLDTMEKNGLTVAKGMLRHGDLSGFVAKEINQLLDDHPDLEALMFCNDEMVRTAYRVLSERGLRPGRDIAVTGFDDFTTGRTMSPPLTTIYQNAMQSGYLAVMTAKDMIEGKPTPIRFMKTKLHIRASCGCALGVAGSIFEEQAQSDEDYIGLVTGRIRDDLIQLYAQDSHTRLTKLINDIASCAAKAAQTAPYSPMNEVDITTCLESIMDQYGTIVAQIADYLHGSLVRAAGLELRPAGRRLYQVLLQMQGSLYAHEVRNAVKRHNHFRSQAWFAPEFIRDLVILGDEEDSIFRSALDRLRHIGLEKMYICLLPVPQRANRHMPSDDAGRLLLAAYQDGDVSVAYQRSKMPIYDKGSPLIGLPGLKGDEHLITFSIFSGDIQYGVLLCEAQRETLPILHIIGLQLGILVNFLDLKAKERIVLGELENTLERIEILSFLSEYDPLCNVYNRRGFIEQAIRLNRENEGKRAFCAFLDLDNLKKINDSFGHTAGDEAIVTVSAILKRAVRGKDLVARIGGDEFIVLVLADNADFAASFKSRLQDTFDRYNQASDKPYLISASIGITGFTCKPGLEIRKVIDLADQMLYTEKKRKSTDFQKEEKPSKQ
;
A
#
# COMPACT_ATOMS: atom_id res chain seq x y z
N MET A 1 19.56 25.84 26.45
CA MET A 1 19.24 24.86 25.39
C MET A 1 17.76 24.58 25.46
N PRO A 2 17.00 24.58 24.34
CA PRO A 2 15.61 24.18 24.39
C PRO A 2 15.51 22.76 24.97
N GLU A 3 14.60 22.57 25.91
CA GLU A 3 14.37 21.28 26.57
C GLU A 3 13.95 20.27 25.50
N LYS A 4 14.67 19.13 25.39
CA LYS A 4 14.34 18.06 24.44
C LYS A 4 12.92 17.59 24.77
N LYS A 5 11.98 17.78 23.84
CA LYS A 5 10.61 17.30 24.02
C LYS A 5 10.61 15.78 24.11
N LYS A 6 9.71 15.27 24.94
CA LYS A 6 9.55 13.83 25.18
C LYS A 6 8.78 13.23 24.03
N THR A 7 9.25 12.11 23.49
CA THR A 7 8.57 11.41 22.39
C THR A 7 8.04 10.07 22.89
N ILE A 8 6.79 9.76 22.59
CA ILE A 8 6.14 8.49 22.91
C ILE A 8 5.72 7.81 21.61
N CYS A 9 6.10 6.54 21.44
CA CYS A 9 5.61 5.72 20.34
C CYS A 9 4.39 4.90 20.79
N VAL A 10 3.29 5.01 20.05
CA VAL A 10 2.03 4.33 20.33
C VAL A 10 1.84 3.21 19.32
N ILE A 11 1.77 1.97 19.82
CA ILE A 11 1.46 0.77 19.06
C ILE A 11 -0.04 0.53 19.18
N ILE A 12 -0.75 0.73 18.08
CA ILE A 12 -2.20 0.64 18.01
C ILE A 12 -2.60 -0.18 16.78
N GLY A 13 -3.77 -0.81 16.84
CA GLY A 13 -4.34 -1.54 15.73
C GLY A 13 -4.92 -0.63 14.65
N ASP A 14 -5.98 -1.13 14.03
CA ASP A 14 -6.67 -0.45 12.94
C ASP A 14 -7.42 0.78 13.46
N ILE A 15 -7.09 1.94 12.91
CA ILE A 15 -7.65 3.21 13.35
C ILE A 15 -9.00 3.55 12.69
N SER A 16 -9.54 2.65 11.87
CA SER A 16 -10.86 2.84 11.25
C SER A 16 -12.04 2.64 12.22
N TYR A 17 -11.79 2.10 13.42
CA TYR A 17 -12.83 1.82 14.42
C TYR A 17 -13.07 2.96 15.40
N ASP A 18 -14.29 3.05 15.94
CA ASP A 18 -14.66 4.07 16.93
C ASP A 18 -13.77 3.97 18.18
N TYR A 19 -13.46 2.75 18.63
CA TYR A 19 -12.62 2.48 19.80
C TYR A 19 -11.25 3.17 19.74
N THR A 20 -10.49 2.87 18.70
CA THR A 20 -9.13 3.38 18.49
C THR A 20 -9.14 4.88 18.28
N ASN A 21 -10.18 5.42 17.62
CA ASN A 21 -10.35 6.85 17.43
C ASN A 21 -10.57 7.60 18.75
N GLU A 22 -11.46 7.11 19.61
CA GLU A 22 -11.68 7.70 20.94
C GLU A 22 -10.44 7.57 21.83
N LEU A 23 -9.74 6.44 21.77
CA LEU A 23 -8.47 6.22 22.46
C LEU A 23 -7.40 7.24 22.02
N MET A 24 -7.20 7.41 20.71
CA MET A 24 -6.26 8.38 20.13
C MET A 24 -6.64 9.82 20.47
N GLN A 25 -7.92 10.15 20.52
CA GLN A 25 -8.39 11.47 20.92
C GLN A 25 -7.91 11.83 22.33
N GLY A 26 -8.06 10.90 23.28
CA GLY A 26 -7.57 11.09 24.64
C GLY A 26 -6.05 11.19 24.74
N MET A 27 -5.33 10.39 23.94
CA MET A 27 -3.88 10.45 23.85
C MET A 27 -3.40 11.81 23.32
N ASN A 28 -3.97 12.29 22.20
CA ASN A 28 -3.64 13.58 21.60
C ASN A 28 -3.96 14.74 22.56
N GLU A 29 -5.08 14.68 23.28
CA GLU A 29 -5.43 15.70 24.29
C GLU A 29 -4.39 15.76 25.41
N ALA A 30 -4.00 14.61 25.97
CA ALA A 30 -2.95 14.55 26.99
C ALA A 30 -1.61 15.04 26.44
N ALA A 31 -1.25 14.63 25.23
CA ALA A 31 0.01 15.00 24.59
C ALA A 31 0.12 16.53 24.38
N GLY A 32 -0.95 17.17 23.88
CA GLY A 32 -1.02 18.62 23.75
C GLY A 32 -0.89 19.36 25.08
N GLN A 33 -1.55 18.87 26.15
CA GLN A 33 -1.47 19.47 27.49
C GLN A 33 -0.06 19.31 28.11
N GLN A 34 0.60 18.19 27.84
CA GLN A 34 1.90 17.87 28.43
C GLN A 34 3.10 18.21 27.54
N LYS A 35 2.87 18.73 26.33
CA LYS A 35 3.89 19.02 25.31
C LYS A 35 4.76 17.79 24.99
N VAL A 36 4.08 16.68 24.73
CA VAL A 36 4.68 15.40 24.36
C VAL A 36 4.38 15.12 22.89
N GLU A 37 5.34 14.59 22.17
CA GLU A 37 5.20 14.19 20.78
C GLU A 37 4.73 12.72 20.70
N LEU A 38 3.78 12.43 19.81
CA LEU A 38 3.23 11.08 19.63
C LEU A 38 3.53 10.55 18.23
N PHE A 39 4.06 9.32 18.17
CA PHE A 39 4.26 8.56 16.95
C PHE A 39 3.39 7.30 16.97
N TYR A 40 2.32 7.28 16.19
CA TYR A 40 1.43 6.14 16.05
C TYR A 40 1.96 5.16 15.00
N MET A 41 2.19 3.91 15.42
CA MET A 41 2.40 2.76 14.57
C MET A 41 1.07 2.03 14.45
N THR A 42 0.45 2.11 13.27
CA THR A 42 -0.92 1.61 13.06
C THR A 42 -0.91 0.30 12.28
N GLY A 43 -1.36 -0.77 12.94
CA GLY A 43 -1.60 -2.06 12.30
C GLY A 43 -2.95 -2.10 11.60
N LYS A 44 -3.30 -3.25 11.04
CA LYS A 44 -4.61 -3.47 10.40
C LYS A 44 -5.37 -4.60 11.08
N GLN A 45 -6.69 -4.53 11.08
CA GLN A 45 -7.53 -5.58 11.66
C GLN A 45 -7.85 -6.67 10.65
N LYS A 46 -7.88 -7.91 11.14
CA LYS A 46 -8.40 -9.07 10.41
C LYS A 46 -9.92 -9.00 10.33
N HIS A 47 -10.49 -8.99 9.12
CA HIS A 47 -11.93 -9.18 8.92
C HIS A 47 -12.20 -10.66 8.58
N ILE A 48 -12.89 -11.39 9.47
CA ILE A 48 -13.16 -12.83 9.38
C ILE A 48 -14.21 -13.14 8.30
N ALA A 49 -15.20 -12.27 8.04
CA ALA A 49 -16.25 -12.61 7.08
C ALA A 49 -15.96 -12.28 5.60
N SER A 50 -14.88 -11.56 5.27
CA SER A 50 -14.62 -11.17 3.88
C SER A 50 -13.64 -12.07 3.12
N LEU A 51 -13.03 -13.07 3.76
CA LEU A 51 -11.82 -13.72 3.24
C LEU A 51 -11.86 -15.24 3.50
N ASP A 52 -12.29 -16.02 2.51
CA ASP A 52 -12.44 -17.49 2.58
C ASP A 52 -11.16 -18.25 2.21
N SER A 53 -10.01 -17.57 2.00
CA SER A 53 -8.77 -18.21 1.52
C SER A 53 -7.54 -18.02 2.41
N ASP A 54 -6.66 -19.03 2.45
CA ASP A 54 -5.38 -18.97 3.19
C ASP A 54 -4.45 -17.84 2.70
N LYS A 55 -4.55 -17.42 1.43
CA LYS A 55 -3.76 -16.31 0.86
C LYS A 55 -4.06 -14.96 1.52
N GLU A 56 -5.25 -14.80 2.07
CA GLU A 56 -5.69 -13.55 2.69
C GLU A 56 -5.34 -13.49 4.19
N ARG A 57 -5.00 -14.64 4.81
CA ARG A 57 -4.41 -14.67 6.16
C ARG A 57 -3.03 -14.03 6.18
N GLU A 58 -2.21 -14.33 5.18
CA GLU A 58 -0.89 -13.71 5.03
C GLU A 58 -0.99 -12.18 4.91
N ALA A 59 -2.07 -11.66 4.28
CA ALA A 59 -2.26 -10.24 4.06
C ALA A 59 -2.33 -9.41 5.36
N VAL A 60 -2.86 -9.94 6.46
CA VAL A 60 -2.94 -9.21 7.74
C VAL A 60 -1.62 -9.23 8.49
N GLU A 61 -0.92 -10.37 8.48
CA GLU A 61 0.43 -10.49 9.03
C GLU A 61 1.38 -9.48 8.35
N TYR A 62 1.18 -9.20 7.07
CA TYR A 62 1.92 -8.16 6.36
C TYR A 62 1.77 -6.77 6.99
N TYR A 63 0.55 -6.35 7.35
CA TYR A 63 0.34 -5.00 7.89
C TYR A 63 0.95 -4.81 9.29
N ASN A 64 1.05 -5.88 10.07
CA ASN A 64 1.68 -5.83 11.38
C ASN A 64 3.22 -5.73 11.34
N SER A 65 3.85 -5.88 10.16
CA SER A 65 5.28 -5.59 9.98
C SER A 65 5.65 -4.17 10.39
N ILE A 66 4.67 -3.25 10.42
CA ILE A 66 4.88 -1.87 10.87
C ILE A 66 5.47 -1.79 12.28
N TYR A 67 5.18 -2.77 13.14
CA TYR A 67 5.68 -2.82 14.50
C TYR A 67 7.17 -3.18 14.59
N ASP A 68 7.80 -3.64 13.51
CA ASP A 68 9.24 -3.90 13.46
C ASP A 68 10.06 -2.61 13.33
N TYR A 69 9.44 -1.49 12.92
CA TYR A 69 10.11 -0.19 12.76
C TYR A 69 10.11 0.67 14.03
N ILE A 70 9.58 0.17 15.16
CA ILE A 70 9.52 0.90 16.44
C ILE A 70 10.89 1.41 16.91
N GLU A 71 11.97 0.67 16.62
CA GLU A 71 13.32 1.06 17.00
C GLU A 71 13.84 2.27 16.23
N LEU A 72 13.30 2.52 15.04
CA LEU A 72 13.69 3.65 14.20
C LEU A 72 13.09 4.96 14.68
N VAL A 73 12.07 4.92 15.54
CA VAL A 73 11.40 6.13 16.04
C VAL A 73 12.35 6.93 16.93
N GLY A 74 13.11 6.27 17.81
CA GLY A 74 13.91 6.96 18.84
C GLY A 74 13.08 7.50 20.01
N ALA A 75 11.96 6.84 20.35
CA ALA A 75 11.05 7.25 21.43
C ALA A 75 11.61 7.02 22.84
N ASP A 76 11.19 7.84 23.80
CA ASP A 76 11.57 7.75 25.22
C ASP A 76 10.72 6.74 26.00
N ALA A 77 9.49 6.48 25.53
CA ALA A 77 8.58 5.46 26.06
C ALA A 77 7.62 4.94 24.99
N PHE A 78 6.94 3.82 25.29
CA PHE A 78 6.01 3.16 24.40
C PHE A 78 4.63 2.99 25.05
N ILE A 79 3.57 3.01 24.26
CA ILE A 79 2.21 2.63 24.68
C ILE A 79 1.74 1.51 23.76
N ILE A 80 1.25 0.40 24.32
CA ILE A 80 0.83 -0.78 23.56
C ILE A 80 -0.65 -1.05 23.83
N SER A 81 -1.50 -0.86 22.82
CA SER A 81 -2.93 -1.10 22.92
C SER A 81 -3.30 -2.52 22.51
N CYS A 82 -3.00 -3.52 23.34
CA CYS A 82 -3.17 -4.94 23.01
C CYS A 82 -4.60 -5.28 22.55
N GLY A 83 -5.62 -4.74 23.22
CA GLY A 83 -7.03 -4.95 22.86
C GLY A 83 -7.45 -4.36 21.49
N SER A 84 -6.60 -3.57 20.84
CA SER A 84 -6.83 -3.11 19.45
C SER A 84 -6.01 -3.88 18.41
N LEU A 85 -4.94 -4.58 18.82
CA LEU A 85 -4.06 -5.26 17.87
C LEU A 85 -4.74 -6.53 17.35
N SER A 86 -4.46 -6.84 16.09
CA SER A 86 -4.99 -8.04 15.42
C SER A 86 -3.85 -8.91 14.89
N GLY A 87 -4.16 -10.05 14.28
CA GLY A 87 -3.16 -10.93 13.66
C GLY A 87 -2.44 -11.88 14.63
N PHE A 88 -2.81 -11.86 15.91
CA PHE A 88 -2.34 -12.82 16.91
C PHE A 88 -3.32 -13.98 17.04
N SER A 89 -2.83 -15.23 16.99
CA SER A 89 -3.67 -16.44 17.01
C SER A 89 -3.86 -17.04 18.40
N ASP A 90 -3.06 -16.64 19.37
CA ASP A 90 -3.18 -17.05 20.78
C ASP A 90 -2.79 -15.91 21.74
N SER A 91 -3.13 -16.07 23.02
CA SER A 91 -2.86 -15.08 24.07
C SER A 91 -1.39 -14.97 24.41
N ASP A 92 -0.63 -16.04 24.18
CA ASP A 92 0.81 -16.09 24.46
C ASP A 92 1.56 -15.18 23.49
N GLN A 93 1.10 -15.06 22.23
CA GLN A 93 1.66 -14.11 21.28
C GLN A 93 1.51 -12.65 21.69
N TYR A 94 0.43 -12.24 22.36
CA TYR A 94 0.32 -10.88 22.90
C TYR A 94 1.34 -10.64 24.01
N ARG A 95 1.57 -11.63 24.87
CA ARG A 95 2.60 -11.56 25.93
C ARG A 95 3.99 -11.52 25.32
N ASP A 96 4.29 -12.40 24.38
CA ASP A 96 5.56 -12.46 23.66
C ASP A 96 5.86 -11.16 22.92
N PHE A 97 4.84 -10.57 22.29
CA PHE A 97 4.96 -9.27 21.63
C PHE A 97 5.30 -8.15 22.62
N VAL A 98 4.65 -8.10 23.78
CA VAL A 98 4.96 -7.13 24.84
C VAL A 98 6.36 -7.36 25.42
N GLU A 99 6.82 -8.60 25.54
CA GLU A 99 8.17 -8.91 26.03
C GLU A 99 9.29 -8.40 25.10
N ARG A 100 9.00 -8.08 23.83
CA ARG A 100 9.95 -7.35 22.94
C ARG A 100 10.35 -5.97 23.49
N PHE A 101 9.55 -5.40 24.39
CA PHE A 101 9.79 -4.09 25.01
C PHE A 101 10.48 -4.19 26.37
N LYS A 102 10.92 -5.39 26.77
CA LYS A 102 11.68 -5.58 28.01
C LYS A 102 12.93 -4.70 28.04
N GLY A 103 13.13 -4.00 29.16
CA GLY A 103 14.20 -3.02 29.32
C GLY A 103 13.87 -1.62 28.77
N LYS A 104 12.71 -1.43 28.14
CA LYS A 104 12.19 -0.12 27.72
C LYS A 104 11.02 0.30 28.59
N LYS A 105 10.79 1.61 28.70
CA LYS A 105 9.63 2.17 29.40
C LYS A 105 8.38 1.97 28.54
N HIS A 106 7.42 1.17 29.00
CA HIS A 106 6.20 0.90 28.23
C HIS A 106 4.94 0.78 29.08
N VAL A 107 3.83 1.27 28.54
CA VAL A 107 2.48 1.16 29.12
C VAL A 107 1.67 0.15 28.29
N VAL A 108 1.06 -0.83 28.94
CA VAL A 108 0.24 -1.87 28.31
C VAL A 108 -1.23 -1.61 28.63
N LEU A 109 -2.09 -1.63 27.60
CA LEU A 109 -3.53 -1.53 27.75
C LEU A 109 -4.20 -2.88 27.49
N HIS A 110 -5.23 -3.22 28.27
CA HIS A 110 -6.13 -4.40 28.14
C HIS A 110 -5.52 -5.77 28.40
N GLN A 111 -4.21 -5.95 28.24
CA GLN A 111 -3.53 -7.19 28.56
C GLN A 111 -3.04 -7.19 30.01
N GLU A 112 -3.50 -8.15 30.80
CA GLU A 112 -2.95 -8.41 32.13
C GLU A 112 -1.51 -8.94 32.00
N MET A 113 -0.60 -8.29 32.72
CA MET A 113 0.84 -8.57 32.72
C MET A 113 1.35 -8.56 34.16
N ASP A 114 2.36 -9.38 34.44
CA ASP A 114 3.02 -9.38 35.74
C ASP A 114 3.67 -8.03 36.04
N GLU A 115 3.95 -7.72 37.30
CA GLU A 115 4.72 -6.51 37.62
C GLU A 115 6.16 -6.66 37.12
N ALA A 116 6.66 -5.63 36.40
CA ALA A 116 8.06 -5.59 35.95
C ALA A 116 8.59 -4.14 35.96
N PRO A 117 9.90 -3.94 36.22
CA PRO A 117 10.51 -2.62 36.15
C PRO A 117 10.34 -1.99 34.76
N GLY A 118 9.88 -0.74 34.71
CA GLY A 118 9.66 -0.03 33.44
C GLY A 118 8.43 -0.50 32.66
N ARG A 119 7.52 -1.26 33.30
CA ARG A 119 6.20 -1.64 32.76
C ARG A 119 5.09 -1.07 33.64
N ALA A 120 4.08 -0.46 33.01
CA ALA A 120 2.83 -0.07 33.66
C ALA A 120 1.64 -0.67 32.89
N THR A 121 0.53 -0.93 33.58
CA THR A 121 -0.65 -1.57 32.98
C THR A 121 -1.92 -0.78 33.30
N ILE A 122 -2.76 -0.58 32.29
CA ILE A 122 -4.11 -0.02 32.42
C ILE A 122 -5.11 -1.07 31.94
N LEU A 123 -5.99 -1.50 32.85
CA LEU A 123 -6.98 -2.55 32.61
C LEU A 123 -8.39 -1.99 32.68
N VAL A 124 -9.32 -2.66 32.01
CA VAL A 124 -10.76 -2.36 32.05
C VAL A 124 -11.46 -3.49 32.81
N ASP A 125 -12.43 -3.15 33.64
CA ASP A 125 -13.28 -4.14 34.33
C ASP A 125 -14.25 -4.81 33.32
N ASN A 126 -13.72 -5.76 32.56
CA ASN A 126 -14.45 -6.55 31.57
C ASN A 126 -15.36 -7.59 32.23
N TYR A 127 -14.81 -8.35 33.20
CA TYR A 127 -15.46 -9.52 33.77
C TYR A 127 -16.74 -9.12 34.53
N THR A 128 -16.61 -8.23 35.52
CA THR A 128 -17.72 -7.83 36.37
C THR A 128 -18.84 -7.19 35.55
N SER A 129 -18.50 -6.45 34.51
CA SER A 129 -19.50 -5.74 33.70
C SER A 129 -20.26 -6.65 32.76
N VAL A 130 -19.63 -7.66 32.15
CA VAL A 130 -20.37 -8.66 31.38
C VAL A 130 -21.24 -9.52 32.30
N CYS A 131 -20.78 -9.86 33.51
CA CYS A 131 -21.64 -10.54 34.49
C CYS A 131 -22.89 -9.71 34.79
N ARG A 132 -22.74 -8.41 35.08
CA ARG A 132 -23.88 -7.50 35.34
C ARG A 132 -24.84 -7.39 34.16
N LEU A 133 -24.32 -7.29 32.94
CA LEU A 133 -25.15 -7.21 31.73
C LEU A 133 -25.91 -8.52 31.49
N THR A 134 -25.27 -9.66 31.71
CA THR A 134 -25.91 -10.98 31.58
C THR A 134 -26.97 -11.17 32.67
N GLU A 135 -26.65 -10.80 33.92
CA GLU A 135 -27.59 -10.82 35.04
C GLU A 135 -28.79 -9.91 34.79
N HIS A 136 -28.62 -8.74 34.16
CA HIS A 136 -29.74 -7.88 33.74
C HIS A 136 -30.71 -8.60 32.80
N LEU A 137 -30.20 -9.26 31.75
CA LEU A 137 -31.03 -10.02 30.82
C LEU A 137 -31.76 -11.20 31.49
N ILE A 138 -31.11 -11.87 32.46
CA ILE A 138 -31.67 -13.03 33.16
C ILE A 138 -32.71 -12.61 34.21
N ASN A 139 -32.37 -11.63 35.05
CA ASN A 139 -33.12 -11.29 36.26
C ASN A 139 -34.24 -10.29 35.98
N ASP A 140 -33.99 -9.29 35.14
CA ASP A 140 -34.94 -8.21 34.91
C ASP A 140 -35.91 -8.53 33.77
N HIS A 141 -35.46 -9.27 32.75
CA HIS A 141 -36.29 -9.67 31.60
C HIS A 141 -36.72 -11.14 31.61
N GLY A 142 -36.09 -11.97 32.43
CA GLY A 142 -36.42 -13.40 32.49
C GLY A 142 -35.88 -14.21 31.31
N TYR A 143 -34.98 -13.68 30.48
CA TYR A 143 -34.42 -14.40 29.34
C TYR A 143 -33.60 -15.60 29.78
N ARG A 144 -33.64 -16.68 29.00
CA ARG A 144 -32.99 -17.96 29.27
C ARG A 144 -32.17 -18.44 28.06
N LYS A 145 -32.61 -18.14 26.84
CA LYS A 145 -31.90 -18.44 25.58
C LYS A 145 -31.11 -17.23 25.11
N ILE A 146 -29.98 -17.00 25.78
CA ILE A 146 -29.08 -15.87 25.54
C ILE A 146 -27.85 -16.39 24.81
N ALA A 147 -27.63 -15.95 23.56
CA ALA A 147 -26.41 -16.27 22.82
C ALA A 147 -25.35 -15.19 23.01
N PHE A 148 -24.08 -15.56 22.81
CA PHE A 148 -22.95 -14.66 22.86
C PHE A 148 -22.09 -14.77 21.60
N ILE A 149 -21.86 -13.64 20.93
CA ILE A 149 -20.86 -13.51 19.86
C ILE A 149 -19.62 -12.85 20.47
N SER A 150 -18.65 -13.69 20.77
CA SER A 150 -17.33 -13.33 21.29
C SER A 150 -16.45 -12.63 20.25
N GLY A 151 -15.30 -12.13 20.67
CA GLY A 151 -14.25 -11.67 19.75
C GLY A 151 -13.47 -12.84 19.12
N PRO A 152 -12.33 -12.55 18.45
CA PRO A 152 -11.40 -13.58 18.03
C PRO A 152 -11.01 -14.49 19.19
N LYS A 153 -10.84 -15.78 18.91
CA LYS A 153 -10.29 -16.73 19.88
C LYS A 153 -9.00 -16.17 20.46
N ASN A 154 -8.86 -16.25 21.79
CA ASN A 154 -7.68 -15.82 22.53
C ASN A 154 -7.41 -14.29 22.54
N HIS A 155 -8.34 -13.47 22.07
CA HIS A 155 -8.26 -12.02 22.24
C HIS A 155 -8.29 -11.66 23.74
N PRO A 156 -7.45 -10.74 24.26
CA PRO A 156 -7.34 -10.42 25.69
C PRO A 156 -8.69 -10.08 26.33
N ASP A 157 -9.38 -9.05 25.82
CA ASP A 157 -10.68 -8.64 26.36
C ASP A 157 -11.79 -9.65 26.05
N GLY A 158 -11.87 -10.13 24.79
CA GLY A 158 -12.89 -11.08 24.35
C GLY A 158 -12.93 -12.37 25.17
N SER A 159 -11.76 -12.92 25.51
CA SER A 159 -11.67 -14.14 26.32
C SER A 159 -12.20 -13.92 27.75
N VAL A 160 -11.91 -12.75 28.34
CA VAL A 160 -12.42 -12.40 29.68
C VAL A 160 -13.94 -12.17 29.65
N ARG A 161 -14.45 -11.51 28.60
CA ARG A 161 -15.89 -11.27 28.39
C ARG A 161 -16.66 -12.57 28.15
N GLU A 162 -16.11 -13.47 27.34
CA GLU A 162 -16.68 -14.80 27.08
C GLU A 162 -16.78 -15.63 28.35
N ARG A 163 -15.68 -15.70 29.13
CA ARG A 163 -15.67 -16.39 30.42
C ARG A 163 -16.73 -15.82 31.37
N ALA A 164 -16.85 -14.50 31.47
CA ALA A 164 -17.85 -13.85 32.31
C ALA A 164 -19.29 -14.22 31.92
N TYR A 165 -19.59 -14.28 30.63
CA TYR A 165 -20.88 -14.75 30.13
C TYR A 165 -21.13 -16.22 30.52
N LEU A 166 -20.17 -17.11 30.26
CA LEU A 166 -20.29 -18.54 30.58
C LEU A 166 -20.50 -18.79 32.08
N ASP A 167 -19.65 -18.19 32.92
CA ASP A 167 -19.73 -18.30 34.38
C ASP A 167 -21.06 -17.78 34.90
N THR A 168 -21.60 -16.70 34.31
CA THR A 168 -22.89 -16.13 34.72
C THR A 168 -24.07 -17.01 34.30
N MET A 169 -24.03 -17.60 33.11
CA MET A 169 -25.04 -18.58 32.67
C MET A 169 -25.04 -19.80 33.59
N GLU A 170 -23.86 -20.34 33.90
CA GLU A 170 -23.70 -21.50 34.80
C GLU A 170 -24.19 -21.18 36.22
N LYS A 171 -23.78 -20.04 36.79
CA LYS A 171 -24.20 -19.57 38.13
C LYS A 171 -25.72 -19.45 38.25
N ASN A 172 -26.43 -19.14 37.16
CA ASN A 172 -27.89 -19.03 37.12
C ASN A 172 -28.59 -20.33 36.65
N GLY A 173 -27.84 -21.44 36.55
CA GLY A 173 -28.39 -22.75 36.17
C GLY A 173 -28.84 -22.84 34.71
N LEU A 174 -28.31 -21.99 33.82
CA LEU A 174 -28.64 -21.96 32.40
C LEU A 174 -27.56 -22.67 31.59
N THR A 175 -27.98 -23.57 30.71
CA THR A 175 -27.06 -24.27 29.80
C THR A 175 -26.93 -23.51 28.48
N VAL A 176 -25.69 -23.22 28.08
CA VAL A 176 -25.38 -22.66 26.76
C VAL A 176 -25.34 -23.79 25.74
N ALA A 177 -26.34 -23.87 24.87
CA ALA A 177 -26.39 -24.93 23.85
C ALA A 177 -25.25 -24.78 22.82
N LYS A 178 -24.86 -25.90 22.21
CA LYS A 178 -23.85 -25.90 21.14
C LYS A 178 -24.30 -24.98 20.00
N GLY A 179 -23.48 -24.00 19.65
CA GLY A 179 -23.77 -23.03 18.59
C GLY A 179 -24.26 -21.65 19.08
N MET A 180 -24.67 -21.54 20.36
CA MET A 180 -25.05 -20.26 20.98
C MET A 180 -23.86 -19.38 21.36
N LEU A 181 -22.67 -19.97 21.52
CA LEU A 181 -21.41 -19.25 21.60
C LEU A 181 -20.73 -19.30 20.23
N ARG A 182 -20.51 -18.13 19.63
CA ARG A 182 -19.74 -17.97 18.38
C ARG A 182 -18.65 -16.93 18.53
N HIS A 183 -17.69 -16.95 17.62
CA HIS A 183 -16.57 -16.02 17.62
C HIS A 183 -16.65 -15.15 16.37
N GLY A 184 -16.72 -13.84 16.58
CA GLY A 184 -16.58 -12.82 15.54
C GLY A 184 -15.15 -12.29 15.49
N ASP A 185 -14.98 -11.15 14.83
CA ASP A 185 -13.69 -10.48 14.62
C ASP A 185 -13.61 -9.08 15.23
N LEU A 186 -14.61 -8.72 16.05
CA LEU A 186 -14.80 -7.37 16.61
C LEU A 186 -15.09 -6.30 15.55
N SER A 187 -15.41 -6.67 14.31
CA SER A 187 -15.70 -5.74 13.21
C SER A 187 -17.17 -5.75 12.80
N GLY A 188 -17.56 -4.78 11.96
CA GLY A 188 -18.87 -4.73 11.31
C GLY A 188 -19.10 -5.78 10.20
N PHE A 189 -18.25 -6.80 10.10
CA PHE A 189 -18.32 -7.87 9.12
C PHE A 189 -18.53 -9.23 9.79
N VAL A 190 -19.61 -9.39 10.56
CA VAL A 190 -19.95 -10.65 11.24
C VAL A 190 -21.33 -11.21 10.83
N ALA A 191 -21.75 -10.88 9.61
CA ALA A 191 -23.11 -11.22 9.13
C ALA A 191 -23.29 -12.73 8.98
N LYS A 192 -22.23 -13.46 8.61
CA LYS A 192 -22.24 -14.92 8.46
C LYS A 192 -22.51 -15.59 9.80
N GLU A 193 -21.80 -15.17 10.84
CA GLU A 193 -21.88 -15.69 12.20
C GLU A 193 -23.27 -15.44 12.79
N ILE A 194 -23.81 -14.22 12.61
CA ILE A 194 -25.14 -13.85 13.10
C ILE A 194 -26.24 -14.66 12.37
N ASN A 195 -26.17 -14.76 11.04
CA ASN A 195 -27.17 -15.51 10.27
C ASN A 195 -27.19 -16.98 10.68
N GLN A 196 -26.03 -17.63 10.74
CA GLN A 196 -25.94 -19.03 11.19
C GLN A 196 -26.45 -19.22 12.61
N LEU A 197 -26.19 -18.27 13.51
CA LEU A 197 -26.69 -18.33 14.88
C LEU A 197 -28.21 -18.28 14.93
N LEU A 198 -28.82 -17.38 14.18
CA LEU A 198 -30.28 -17.24 14.10
C LEU A 198 -30.95 -18.41 13.37
N ASP A 199 -30.26 -19.04 12.41
CA ASP A 199 -30.75 -20.23 11.71
C ASP A 199 -30.71 -21.48 12.61
N ASP A 200 -29.62 -21.64 13.37
CA ASP A 200 -29.45 -22.76 14.30
C ASP A 200 -30.31 -22.61 15.57
N HIS A 201 -30.63 -21.37 15.97
CA HIS A 201 -31.39 -21.03 17.17
C HIS A 201 -32.48 -19.98 16.86
N PRO A 202 -33.58 -20.35 16.17
CA PRO A 202 -34.64 -19.41 15.80
C PRO A 202 -35.49 -18.93 16.99
N ASP A 203 -35.37 -19.59 18.13
CA ASP A 203 -36.08 -19.33 19.38
C ASP A 203 -35.26 -18.52 20.39
N LEU A 204 -34.20 -17.86 19.91
CA LEU A 204 -33.31 -17.06 20.73
C LEU A 204 -34.01 -15.81 21.28
N GLU A 205 -33.82 -15.53 22.57
CA GLU A 205 -34.46 -14.40 23.26
C GLU A 205 -33.53 -13.19 23.31
N ALA A 206 -32.22 -13.42 23.41
CA ALA A 206 -31.23 -12.36 23.49
C ALA A 206 -29.92 -12.71 22.77
N LEU A 207 -29.30 -11.70 22.17
CA LEU A 207 -28.06 -11.77 21.42
C LEU A 207 -27.08 -10.75 22.01
N MET A 208 -26.10 -11.26 22.74
CA MET A 208 -25.04 -10.46 23.36
C MET A 208 -23.80 -10.43 22.46
N PHE A 209 -23.17 -9.28 22.36
CA PHE A 209 -21.96 -9.09 21.57
C PHE A 209 -20.78 -8.67 22.42
N CYS A 210 -19.60 -9.14 22.05
CA CYS A 210 -18.35 -8.77 22.69
C CYS A 210 -18.02 -7.28 22.52
N ASN A 211 -18.48 -6.62 21.46
CA ASN A 211 -18.31 -5.18 21.26
C ASN A 211 -19.45 -4.56 20.43
N ASP A 212 -19.56 -3.24 20.45
CA ASP A 212 -20.62 -2.47 19.77
C ASP A 212 -20.49 -2.47 18.23
N GLU A 213 -19.26 -2.58 17.68
CA GLU A 213 -19.06 -2.59 16.22
C GLU A 213 -19.74 -3.81 15.56
N MET A 214 -19.65 -4.99 16.17
CA MET A 214 -20.35 -6.18 15.67
C MET A 214 -21.87 -6.02 15.72
N VAL A 215 -22.41 -5.28 16.71
CA VAL A 215 -23.85 -5.05 16.89
C VAL A 215 -24.45 -4.31 15.69
N ARG A 216 -23.69 -3.44 15.02
CA ARG A 216 -24.16 -2.75 13.79
C ARG A 216 -24.63 -3.74 12.74
N THR A 217 -23.89 -4.82 12.59
CA THR A 217 -24.23 -5.92 11.69
C THR A 217 -25.51 -6.62 12.13
N ALA A 218 -25.69 -6.82 13.43
CA ALA A 218 -26.87 -7.45 14.00
C ALA A 218 -28.14 -6.69 13.68
N TYR A 219 -28.14 -5.37 13.84
CA TYR A 219 -29.31 -4.55 13.50
C TYR A 219 -29.72 -4.67 12.03
N ARG A 220 -28.73 -4.70 11.12
CA ARG A 220 -28.98 -4.92 9.69
C ARG A 220 -29.56 -6.31 9.43
N VAL A 221 -28.91 -7.37 9.93
CA VAL A 221 -29.34 -8.76 9.70
C VAL A 221 -30.71 -9.04 10.30
N LEU A 222 -31.00 -8.51 11.49
CA LEU A 222 -32.32 -8.63 12.12
C LEU A 222 -33.39 -7.93 11.30
N SER A 223 -33.13 -6.72 10.81
CA SER A 223 -34.04 -5.97 9.93
C SER A 223 -34.34 -6.73 8.63
N GLU A 224 -33.32 -7.31 7.99
CA GLU A 224 -33.47 -8.16 6.79
C GLU A 224 -34.36 -9.40 7.06
N ARG A 225 -34.39 -9.88 8.31
CA ARG A 225 -35.25 -10.99 8.77
C ARG A 225 -36.60 -10.53 9.34
N GLY A 226 -36.89 -9.23 9.33
CA GLY A 226 -38.11 -8.66 9.90
C GLY A 226 -38.18 -8.69 11.44
N LEU A 227 -37.05 -8.93 12.11
CA LEU A 227 -36.92 -8.94 13.57
C LEU A 227 -36.49 -7.57 14.08
N ARG A 228 -37.09 -7.11 15.18
CA ARG A 228 -36.75 -5.82 15.80
C ARG A 228 -35.99 -6.00 17.11
N PRO A 229 -34.78 -5.43 17.23
CA PRO A 229 -34.06 -5.37 18.50
C PRO A 229 -34.93 -4.78 19.62
N GLY A 230 -34.82 -5.33 20.83
CA GLY A 230 -35.56 -4.90 22.03
C GLY A 230 -37.05 -5.24 22.03
N ARG A 231 -37.61 -5.76 20.94
CA ARG A 231 -39.02 -6.19 20.88
C ARG A 231 -39.17 -7.66 20.57
N ASP A 232 -38.59 -8.11 19.47
CA ASP A 232 -38.67 -9.50 19.04
C ASP A 232 -37.46 -10.30 19.55
N ILE A 233 -36.33 -9.63 19.75
CA ILE A 233 -35.09 -10.19 20.30
C ILE A 233 -34.28 -9.10 21.02
N ALA A 234 -33.76 -9.38 22.21
CA ALA A 234 -32.88 -8.45 22.92
C ALA A 234 -31.48 -8.43 22.28
N VAL A 235 -30.87 -7.26 22.18
CA VAL A 235 -29.52 -7.08 21.62
C VAL A 235 -28.70 -6.21 22.56
N THR A 236 -27.50 -6.65 22.91
CA THR A 236 -26.61 -5.89 23.81
C THR A 236 -25.17 -5.92 23.32
N GLY A 237 -24.39 -4.91 23.70
CA GLY A 237 -22.98 -4.80 23.34
C GLY A 237 -22.05 -4.47 24.51
N PHE A 238 -20.85 -4.04 24.15
CA PHE A 238 -19.82 -3.51 25.04
C PHE A 238 -19.12 -2.40 24.26
N ASP A 239 -18.90 -1.26 24.88
CA ASP A 239 -18.02 -0.14 24.52
C ASP A 239 -18.73 1.22 24.73
N ASP A 240 -20.02 1.28 24.37
CA ASP A 240 -20.87 2.47 24.32
C ASP A 240 -20.34 3.58 23.40
N PHE A 241 -19.92 3.21 22.18
CA PHE A 241 -19.50 4.19 21.18
C PHE A 241 -20.65 5.03 20.66
N THR A 242 -20.31 6.13 19.97
CA THR A 242 -21.27 7.02 19.32
C THR A 242 -22.28 6.25 18.46
N THR A 243 -21.83 5.22 17.74
CA THR A 243 -22.68 4.38 16.89
C THR A 243 -23.74 3.59 17.65
N GLY A 244 -23.42 3.00 18.80
CA GLY A 244 -24.39 2.29 19.64
C GLY A 244 -25.52 3.19 20.13
N ARG A 245 -25.24 4.48 20.33
CA ARG A 245 -26.22 5.51 20.71
C ARG A 245 -27.13 5.91 19.56
N THR A 246 -26.64 5.90 18.31
CA THR A 246 -27.43 6.25 17.11
C THR A 246 -28.29 5.11 16.58
N MET A 247 -28.18 3.91 17.13
CA MET A 247 -28.98 2.77 16.66
C MET A 247 -30.47 2.95 16.99
N SER A 248 -31.34 2.34 16.19
CA SER A 248 -32.79 2.37 16.40
C SER A 248 -33.32 0.94 16.60
N PRO A 249 -33.75 0.56 17.83
CA PRO A 249 -33.67 1.34 19.07
C PRO A 249 -32.22 1.50 19.60
N PRO A 250 -31.94 2.49 20.48
CA PRO A 250 -30.61 2.70 21.05
C PRO A 250 -30.10 1.48 21.83
N LEU A 251 -28.80 1.18 21.67
CA LEU A 251 -28.17 -0.02 22.18
C LEU A 251 -27.95 0.01 23.70
N THR A 252 -28.37 -1.05 24.38
CA THR A 252 -27.99 -1.38 25.76
C THR A 252 -26.60 -1.98 25.75
N THR A 253 -25.67 -1.37 26.45
CA THR A 253 -24.24 -1.70 26.35
C THR A 253 -23.49 -1.30 27.60
N ILE A 254 -22.24 -1.74 27.71
CA ILE A 254 -21.33 -1.39 28.79
C ILE A 254 -20.46 -0.23 28.31
N TYR A 255 -20.56 0.91 28.97
CA TYR A 255 -19.67 2.03 28.75
C TYR A 255 -18.27 1.76 29.33
N GLN A 256 -17.26 1.89 28.48
CA GLN A 256 -15.88 2.07 28.88
C GLN A 256 -15.35 3.42 28.37
N ASN A 257 -14.61 4.14 29.22
CA ASN A 257 -14.06 5.43 28.84
C ASN A 257 -12.73 5.25 28.09
N ALA A 258 -12.80 4.96 26.78
CA ALA A 258 -11.62 4.79 25.92
C ALA A 258 -10.77 6.06 25.88
N MET A 259 -11.39 7.24 25.77
CA MET A 259 -10.71 8.52 25.77
C MET A 259 -9.90 8.74 27.06
N GLN A 260 -10.49 8.49 28.23
CA GLN A 260 -9.77 8.59 29.49
C GLN A 260 -8.64 7.56 29.61
N SER A 261 -8.84 6.36 29.06
CA SER A 261 -7.80 5.32 29.02
C SER A 261 -6.59 5.80 28.22
N GLY A 262 -6.83 6.43 27.06
CA GLY A 262 -5.79 7.02 26.21
C GLY A 262 -5.08 8.19 26.89
N TYR A 263 -5.85 9.08 27.53
CA TYR A 263 -5.29 10.20 28.30
C TYR A 263 -4.36 9.70 29.41
N LEU A 264 -4.83 8.73 30.21
CA LEU A 264 -4.05 8.15 31.30
C LEU A 264 -2.82 7.38 30.79
N ALA A 265 -2.88 6.77 29.60
CA ALA A 265 -1.75 6.08 29.02
C ALA A 265 -0.58 7.05 28.75
N VAL A 266 -0.86 8.21 28.14
CA VAL A 266 0.15 9.25 27.89
C VAL A 266 0.68 9.85 29.19
N MET A 267 -0.20 10.15 30.14
CA MET A 267 0.22 10.65 31.47
C MET A 267 1.13 9.65 32.19
N THR A 268 0.77 8.35 32.16
CA THR A 268 1.54 7.27 32.78
C THR A 268 2.90 7.12 32.10
N ALA A 269 2.95 7.09 30.77
CA ALA A 269 4.21 7.02 30.03
C ALA A 269 5.12 8.22 30.31
N LYS A 270 4.56 9.43 30.40
CA LYS A 270 5.30 10.64 30.81
C LYS A 270 5.87 10.49 32.22
N ASP A 271 5.05 10.04 33.18
CA ASP A 271 5.48 9.83 34.56
C ASP A 271 6.62 8.79 34.63
N MET A 272 6.57 7.73 33.80
CA MET A 272 7.68 6.76 33.67
C MET A 272 8.95 7.40 33.10
N ILE A 273 8.83 8.28 32.10
CA ILE A 273 9.97 9.03 31.55
C ILE A 273 10.64 9.83 32.68
N GLU A 274 9.84 10.46 33.54
CA GLU A 274 10.27 11.29 34.68
C GLU A 274 10.69 10.49 35.93
N GLY A 275 10.60 9.15 35.92
CA GLY A 275 11.00 8.29 37.03
C GLY A 275 10.01 8.26 38.20
N LYS A 276 8.75 8.65 37.97
CA LYS A 276 7.69 8.59 38.98
C LYS A 276 7.07 7.18 39.08
N PRO A 277 6.49 6.83 40.24
CA PRO A 277 5.77 5.57 40.41
C PRO A 277 4.56 5.47 39.48
N THR A 278 4.38 4.32 38.84
CA THR A 278 3.29 4.08 37.89
C THR A 278 2.54 2.80 38.26
N PRO A 279 1.56 2.88 39.18
CA PRO A 279 0.81 1.70 39.62
C PRO A 279 -0.11 1.19 38.51
N ILE A 280 -0.52 -0.08 38.62
CA ILE A 280 -1.58 -0.65 37.80
C ILE A 280 -2.87 0.16 38.01
N ARG A 281 -3.52 0.55 36.91
CA ARG A 281 -4.78 1.30 36.95
C ARG A 281 -5.92 0.43 36.42
N PHE A 282 -7.04 0.45 37.14
CA PHE A 282 -8.28 -0.18 36.70
C PHE A 282 -9.32 0.88 36.33
N MET A 283 -9.78 0.83 35.09
CA MET A 283 -10.82 1.67 34.54
C MET A 283 -12.19 1.13 34.92
N LYS A 284 -13.00 1.98 35.55
CA LYS A 284 -14.39 1.65 35.88
C LYS A 284 -15.24 1.69 34.61
N THR A 285 -16.10 0.70 34.50
CA THR A 285 -17.12 0.60 33.45
C THR A 285 -18.51 0.82 34.05
N LYS A 286 -19.48 1.18 33.20
CA LYS A 286 -20.86 1.47 33.62
C LYS A 286 -21.84 0.79 32.67
N LEU A 287 -22.81 0.06 33.20
CA LEU A 287 -23.89 -0.50 32.39
C LEU A 287 -24.85 0.63 32.00
N HIS A 288 -24.97 0.89 30.69
CA HIS A 288 -25.95 1.81 30.13
C HIS A 288 -27.10 1.00 29.54
N ILE A 289 -28.16 0.88 30.35
CA ILE A 289 -29.42 0.28 29.90
C ILE A 289 -30.07 1.26 28.91
N ARG A 290 -30.52 0.74 27.76
CA ARG A 290 -31.31 1.45 26.74
C ARG A 290 -32.50 0.57 26.29
N ALA A 291 -33.01 0.78 25.09
CA ALA A 291 -34.23 0.10 24.63
C ALA A 291 -33.96 -1.24 23.93
N SER A 292 -32.75 -1.50 23.44
CA SER A 292 -32.45 -2.73 22.70
C SER A 292 -32.47 -4.02 23.55
N CYS A 293 -32.41 -3.92 24.88
CA CYS A 293 -32.58 -5.08 25.75
C CYS A 293 -34.04 -5.40 26.07
N GLY A 294 -34.99 -4.56 25.66
CA GLY A 294 -36.40 -4.65 26.02
C GLY A 294 -36.85 -3.73 27.15
N CYS A 295 -35.93 -3.00 27.80
CA CYS A 295 -36.30 -2.04 28.83
C CYS A 295 -37.05 -0.83 28.25
N ALA A 296 -38.14 -0.45 28.90
CA ALA A 296 -38.84 0.80 28.65
C ALA A 296 -38.26 1.92 29.54
N LEU A 297 -37.08 2.45 29.22
CA LEU A 297 -36.50 3.59 29.97
C LEU A 297 -37.28 4.87 29.67
N GLY A 298 -38.06 5.37 30.63
CA GLY A 298 -38.76 6.66 30.52
C GLY A 298 -39.93 6.70 29.51
N VAL A 299 -40.11 5.64 28.70
CA VAL A 299 -41.15 5.50 27.67
C VAL A 299 -42.47 4.91 28.21
N ALA A 300 -42.64 4.81 29.52
CA ALA A 300 -43.94 4.51 30.11
C ALA A 300 -44.78 5.80 30.08
N GLY A 301 -45.68 5.89 29.10
CA GLY A 301 -46.57 7.04 28.89
C GLY A 301 -46.00 8.11 27.95
N SER A 302 -46.87 8.97 27.47
CA SER A 302 -46.51 10.12 26.65
C SER A 302 -45.95 11.24 27.53
N ILE A 303 -44.89 11.91 27.07
CA ILE A 303 -44.33 13.10 27.74
C ILE A 303 -45.36 14.25 27.88
N PHE A 304 -46.49 14.16 27.17
CA PHE A 304 -47.56 15.15 27.22
C PHE A 304 -48.65 14.85 28.26
N GLU A 305 -48.60 13.71 28.96
CA GLU A 305 -49.59 13.33 29.99
C GLU A 305 -49.32 13.97 31.37
N GLU A 306 -48.31 14.85 31.48
CA GLU A 306 -47.96 15.55 32.71
C GLU A 306 -49.08 16.46 33.23
N GLN A 307 -49.36 16.40 34.53
CA GLN A 307 -50.34 17.27 35.19
C GLN A 307 -49.67 18.52 35.76
N ALA A 308 -50.19 19.72 35.45
CA ALA A 308 -49.63 20.98 35.95
C ALA A 308 -50.71 22.05 36.18
N GLN A 309 -50.46 22.96 37.11
CA GLN A 309 -51.42 24.01 37.52
C GLN A 309 -51.49 25.19 36.54
N SER A 310 -50.38 25.51 35.85
CA SER A 310 -50.33 26.56 34.83
C SER A 310 -49.78 26.05 33.49
N ASP A 311 -50.02 26.81 32.41
CA ASP A 311 -49.46 26.53 31.08
C ASP A 311 -47.93 26.63 31.05
N GLU A 312 -47.35 27.54 31.85
CA GLU A 312 -45.90 27.72 31.96
C GLU A 312 -45.24 26.55 32.70
N ASP A 313 -45.83 26.12 33.83
CA ASP A 313 -45.35 24.97 34.60
C ASP A 313 -45.38 23.69 33.77
N TYR A 314 -46.41 23.53 32.93
CA TYR A 314 -46.50 22.37 32.05
C TYR A 314 -45.45 22.33 30.97
N ILE A 315 -45.23 23.45 30.28
CA ILE A 315 -44.16 23.54 29.27
C ILE A 315 -42.82 23.22 29.94
N GLY A 316 -42.58 23.74 31.15
CA GLY A 316 -41.41 23.43 31.95
C GLY A 316 -41.27 21.94 32.29
N LEU A 317 -42.35 21.28 32.71
CA LEU A 317 -42.35 19.84 33.02
C LEU A 317 -42.06 18.98 31.79
N VAL A 318 -42.75 19.22 30.67
CA VAL A 318 -42.55 18.43 29.44
C VAL A 318 -41.14 18.63 28.88
N THR A 319 -40.66 19.87 28.81
CA THR A 319 -39.30 20.16 28.31
C THR A 319 -38.20 19.70 29.27
N GLY A 320 -38.46 19.75 30.58
CA GLY A 320 -37.59 19.16 31.61
C GLY A 320 -37.49 17.65 31.46
N ARG A 321 -38.60 16.94 31.22
CA ARG A 321 -38.61 15.50 30.95
C ARG A 321 -37.85 15.16 29.66
N ILE A 322 -38.04 15.92 28.58
CA ILE A 322 -37.25 15.76 27.34
C ILE A 322 -35.75 15.89 27.64
N ARG A 323 -35.34 16.92 28.39
CA ARG A 323 -33.95 17.13 28.78
C ARG A 323 -33.42 15.94 29.58
N ASP A 324 -34.14 15.49 30.59
CA ASP A 324 -33.70 14.44 31.50
C ASP A 324 -33.61 13.09 30.77
N ASP A 325 -34.58 12.76 29.92
CA ASP A 325 -34.56 11.57 29.06
C ASP A 325 -33.38 11.59 28.08
N LEU A 326 -33.11 12.72 27.41
CA LEU A 326 -31.97 12.87 26.50
C LEU A 326 -30.63 12.79 27.24
N ILE A 327 -30.51 13.37 28.45
CA ILE A 327 -29.31 13.25 29.28
C ILE A 327 -29.08 11.79 29.65
N GLN A 328 -30.13 11.08 30.08
CA GLN A 328 -30.04 9.67 30.45
C GLN A 328 -29.65 8.78 29.26
N LEU A 329 -30.19 9.05 28.06
CA LEU A 329 -29.92 8.25 26.87
C LEU A 329 -28.54 8.53 26.27
N TYR A 330 -28.09 9.80 26.28
CA TYR A 330 -26.97 10.26 25.45
C TYR A 330 -25.82 10.94 26.19
N ALA A 331 -26.00 11.51 27.39
CA ALA A 331 -24.94 12.22 28.10
C ALA A 331 -24.07 11.26 28.92
N GLN A 332 -22.76 11.24 28.63
CA GLN A 332 -21.77 10.53 29.43
C GLN A 332 -21.26 11.43 30.56
N ASP A 333 -21.01 10.83 31.73
CA ASP A 333 -20.43 11.50 32.91
C ASP A 333 -19.28 12.42 32.47
N SER A 334 -19.47 13.75 32.62
CA SER A 334 -18.48 14.85 32.44
C SER A 334 -18.22 15.49 31.06
N HIS A 335 -19.02 15.25 30.01
CA HIS A 335 -19.00 16.16 28.84
C HIS A 335 -20.02 17.29 28.99
N THR A 336 -19.61 18.38 29.66
CA THR A 336 -20.35 19.65 29.79
C THR A 336 -20.94 20.13 28.46
N ARG A 337 -20.30 19.81 27.33
CA ARG A 337 -20.72 20.21 25.99
C ARG A 337 -22.06 19.59 25.54
N LEU A 338 -22.26 18.29 25.75
CA LEU A 338 -23.48 17.60 25.30
C LEU A 338 -24.67 17.89 26.21
N THR A 339 -24.43 17.89 27.53
CA THR A 339 -25.45 18.34 28.49
C THR A 339 -25.87 19.79 28.20
N LYS A 340 -24.91 20.66 27.84
CA LYS A 340 -25.21 22.03 27.40
C LYS A 340 -26.06 22.05 26.13
N LEU A 341 -25.74 21.27 25.10
CA LEU A 341 -26.56 21.14 23.89
C LEU A 341 -28.01 20.74 24.21
N ILE A 342 -28.18 19.68 25.01
CA ILE A 342 -29.51 19.17 25.38
C ILE A 342 -30.28 20.25 26.16
N ASN A 343 -29.60 20.95 27.07
CA ASN A 343 -30.17 22.08 27.81
C ASN A 343 -30.59 23.23 26.88
N ASP A 344 -29.75 23.58 25.90
CA ASP A 344 -30.00 24.66 24.95
C ASP A 344 -31.20 24.32 24.05
N ILE A 345 -31.31 23.07 23.58
CA ILE A 345 -32.45 22.57 22.79
C ILE A 345 -33.74 22.60 23.62
N ALA A 346 -33.72 22.08 24.86
CA ALA A 346 -34.88 22.10 25.74
C ALA A 346 -35.32 23.53 26.08
N SER A 347 -34.37 24.42 26.32
CA SER A 347 -34.62 25.85 26.57
C SER A 347 -35.20 26.55 25.34
N CYS A 348 -34.71 26.24 24.14
CA CYS A 348 -35.25 26.75 22.89
C CYS A 348 -36.71 26.31 22.69
N ALA A 349 -37.01 25.02 22.93
CA ALA A 349 -38.37 24.49 22.85
C ALA A 349 -39.32 25.17 23.86
N ALA A 350 -38.87 25.38 25.10
CA ALA A 350 -39.66 26.03 26.14
C ALA A 350 -40.00 27.48 25.78
N LYS A 351 -38.99 28.26 25.38
CA LYS A 351 -39.17 29.67 24.96
C LYS A 351 -40.11 29.77 23.76
N ALA A 352 -39.97 28.88 22.79
CA ALA A 352 -40.80 28.84 21.59
C ALA A 352 -42.27 28.50 21.88
N ALA A 353 -42.54 27.69 22.91
CA ALA A 353 -43.90 27.33 23.30
C ALA A 353 -44.58 28.38 24.20
N GLN A 354 -43.79 29.26 24.82
CA GLN A 354 -44.23 30.34 25.72
C GLN A 354 -44.58 31.65 25.00
N THR A 355 -44.11 31.86 23.76
CA THR A 355 -44.47 33.05 22.96
C THR A 355 -45.98 33.05 22.63
N ALA A 356 -46.61 34.21 22.80
CA ALA A 356 -48.05 34.42 22.97
C ALA A 356 -48.96 33.90 21.82
N PRO A 357 -50.29 33.70 22.05
CA PRO A 357 -51.20 32.93 21.19
C PRO A 357 -51.42 33.44 19.74
N TYR A 358 -50.84 34.59 19.38
CA TYR A 358 -51.11 35.31 18.12
C TYR A 358 -49.86 35.77 17.38
N SER A 359 -48.66 35.42 17.86
CA SER A 359 -47.44 35.66 17.08
C SER A 359 -46.85 34.30 16.77
N PRO A 360 -46.92 33.81 15.52
CA PRO A 360 -46.07 32.69 15.15
C PRO A 360 -44.65 33.15 15.43
N MET A 361 -43.94 32.47 16.33
CA MET A 361 -42.49 32.54 16.26
C MET A 361 -42.17 32.15 14.83
N ASN A 362 -41.63 33.08 14.05
CA ASN A 362 -41.49 32.87 12.63
C ASN A 362 -40.62 31.62 12.45
N GLU A 363 -40.86 30.83 11.41
CA GLU A 363 -40.04 29.66 11.07
C GLU A 363 -38.53 29.96 11.12
N VAL A 364 -38.18 31.23 10.85
CA VAL A 364 -36.87 31.84 11.01
C VAL A 364 -36.30 31.76 12.43
N ASP A 365 -37.07 31.97 13.49
CA ASP A 365 -36.58 32.05 14.88
C ASP A 365 -36.18 30.68 15.45
N ILE A 366 -36.99 29.63 15.20
CA ILE A 366 -36.66 28.25 15.59
C ILE A 366 -35.46 27.76 14.79
N THR A 367 -35.44 28.06 13.49
CA THR A 367 -34.33 27.68 12.61
C THR A 367 -33.05 28.39 13.01
N THR A 368 -33.09 29.70 13.30
CA THR A 368 -31.93 30.48 13.76
C THR A 368 -31.43 30.00 15.13
N CYS A 369 -32.36 29.71 16.06
CA CYS A 369 -32.02 29.15 17.37
C CYS A 369 -31.29 27.80 17.22
N LEU A 370 -31.82 26.91 16.38
CA LEU A 370 -31.22 25.60 16.13
C LEU A 370 -29.93 25.70 15.31
N GLU A 371 -29.81 26.58 14.32
CA GLU A 371 -28.62 26.66 13.44
C GLU A 371 -27.34 27.00 14.22
N SER A 372 -27.42 27.99 15.13
CA SER A 372 -26.31 28.35 16.03
C SER A 372 -25.86 27.19 16.92
N ILE A 373 -26.79 26.28 17.23
CA ILE A 373 -26.59 25.15 18.12
C ILE A 373 -26.10 23.92 17.33
N MET A 374 -26.66 23.61 16.17
CA MET A 374 -26.47 22.35 15.43
C MET A 374 -25.10 22.23 14.76
N ASP A 375 -24.52 23.32 14.24
CA ASP A 375 -23.22 23.31 13.54
C ASP A 375 -22.05 22.79 14.41
N GLN A 376 -22.23 22.77 15.74
CA GLN A 376 -21.21 22.36 16.70
C GLN A 376 -21.27 20.89 17.14
N TYR A 377 -22.33 20.15 16.80
CA TYR A 377 -22.57 18.82 17.37
C TYR A 377 -23.11 17.86 16.29
N GLY A 378 -22.21 17.09 15.66
CA GLY A 378 -22.47 16.23 14.49
C GLY A 378 -23.66 15.25 14.57
N THR A 379 -23.40 13.94 14.73
CA THR A 379 -24.41 12.87 14.57
C THR A 379 -25.49 12.80 15.65
N ILE A 380 -25.33 13.55 16.75
CA ILE A 380 -26.29 13.58 17.87
C ILE A 380 -27.60 14.28 17.48
N VAL A 381 -27.56 15.18 16.49
CA VAL A 381 -28.74 15.92 15.99
C VAL A 381 -29.81 14.95 15.49
N ALA A 382 -29.42 13.90 14.77
CA ALA A 382 -30.33 12.86 14.30
C ALA A 382 -31.00 12.11 15.46
N GLN A 383 -30.25 11.80 16.51
CA GLN A 383 -30.75 11.07 17.69
C GLN A 383 -31.80 11.87 18.45
N ILE A 384 -31.56 13.17 18.61
CA ILE A 384 -32.53 14.07 19.24
C ILE A 384 -33.80 14.13 18.37
N ALA A 385 -33.66 14.17 17.04
CA ALA A 385 -34.80 14.11 16.13
C ALA A 385 -35.58 12.79 16.24
N ASP A 386 -34.90 11.64 16.37
CA ASP A 386 -35.52 10.32 16.57
C ASP A 386 -36.26 10.23 17.91
N TYR A 387 -35.66 10.73 18.99
CA TYR A 387 -36.30 10.79 20.30
C TYR A 387 -37.57 11.66 20.27
N LEU A 388 -37.49 12.84 19.65
CA LEU A 388 -38.65 13.71 19.45
C LEU A 388 -39.70 13.02 18.58
N HIS A 389 -39.30 12.33 17.52
CA HIS A 389 -40.20 11.56 16.66
C HIS A 389 -41.02 10.56 17.47
N GLY A 390 -40.34 9.70 18.25
CA GLY A 390 -41.01 8.68 19.06
C GLY A 390 -41.95 9.29 20.09
N SER A 391 -41.56 10.42 20.69
CA SER A 391 -42.39 11.15 21.66
C SER A 391 -43.64 11.76 21.02
N LEU A 392 -43.51 12.35 19.83
CA LEU A 392 -44.63 12.89 19.06
C LEU A 392 -45.58 11.78 18.58
N VAL A 393 -45.05 10.64 18.13
CA VAL A 393 -45.86 9.48 17.71
C VAL A 393 -46.66 8.92 18.89
N ARG A 394 -46.08 8.82 20.08
CA ARG A 394 -46.82 8.38 21.30
C ARG A 394 -47.90 9.38 21.73
N ALA A 395 -47.72 10.65 21.39
CA ALA A 395 -48.73 11.68 21.64
C ALA A 395 -49.84 11.70 20.57
N ALA A 396 -49.67 11.00 19.45
CA ALA A 396 -50.65 10.95 18.38
C ALA A 396 -51.94 10.28 18.87
N GLY A 397 -53.02 11.07 18.94
CA GLY A 397 -54.32 10.61 19.42
C GLY A 397 -54.65 11.02 20.87
N LEU A 398 -53.74 11.68 21.58
CA LEU A 398 -54.04 12.28 22.89
C LEU A 398 -54.78 13.62 22.74
N GLU A 399 -55.74 13.89 23.63
CA GLU A 399 -56.36 15.21 23.74
C GLU A 399 -55.44 16.17 24.50
N LEU A 400 -54.59 16.87 23.75
CA LEU A 400 -53.66 17.86 24.29
C LEU A 400 -54.37 19.17 24.67
N ARG A 401 -54.02 19.71 25.85
CA ARG A 401 -54.38 21.06 26.28
C ARG A 401 -53.74 22.15 25.38
N PRO A 402 -54.19 23.41 25.40
CA PRO A 402 -53.68 24.46 24.51
C PRO A 402 -52.15 24.62 24.51
N ALA A 403 -51.50 24.65 25.69
CA ALA A 403 -50.04 24.65 25.79
C ALA A 403 -49.39 23.40 25.20
N GLY A 404 -50.00 22.22 25.37
CA GLY A 404 -49.51 20.97 24.79
C GLY A 404 -49.58 20.94 23.28
N ARG A 405 -50.63 21.51 22.67
CA ARG A 405 -50.71 21.66 21.21
C ARG A 405 -49.63 22.59 20.67
N ARG A 406 -49.39 23.72 21.35
CA ARG A 406 -48.30 24.65 20.98
C ARG A 406 -46.94 23.95 21.05
N LEU A 407 -46.65 23.28 22.17
CA LEU A 407 -45.40 22.57 22.35
C LEU A 407 -45.24 21.42 21.34
N TYR A 408 -46.30 20.67 21.05
CA TYR A 408 -46.29 19.62 20.02
C TYR A 408 -45.90 20.19 18.64
N GLN A 409 -46.46 21.34 18.24
CA GLN A 409 -46.12 21.99 16.97
C GLN A 409 -44.65 22.46 16.95
N VAL A 410 -44.18 23.07 18.04
CA VAL A 410 -42.77 23.47 18.18
C VAL A 410 -41.84 22.28 18.05
N LEU A 411 -42.10 21.19 18.79
CA LEU A 411 -41.28 19.98 18.75
C LEU A 411 -41.30 19.30 17.38
N LEU A 412 -42.44 19.28 16.69
CA LEU A 412 -42.56 18.76 15.33
C LEU A 412 -41.71 19.59 14.33
N GLN A 413 -41.74 20.92 14.46
CA GLN A 413 -40.92 21.80 13.63
C GLN A 413 -39.44 21.65 13.92
N MET A 414 -39.06 21.60 15.21
CA MET A 414 -37.67 21.34 15.62
C MET A 414 -37.19 20.01 15.06
N GLN A 415 -37.99 18.95 15.17
CA GLN A 415 -37.69 17.64 14.60
C GLN A 415 -37.40 17.72 13.09
N GLY A 416 -38.25 18.42 12.33
CA GLY A 416 -38.05 18.65 10.89
C GLY A 416 -36.74 19.38 10.59
N SER A 417 -36.44 20.45 11.34
CA SER A 417 -35.20 21.22 11.18
C SER A 417 -33.94 20.40 11.51
N LEU A 418 -33.99 19.57 12.55
CA LEU A 418 -32.89 18.68 12.94
C LEU A 418 -32.60 17.66 11.82
N TYR A 419 -33.63 17.00 11.27
CA TYR A 419 -33.43 16.09 10.12
C TYR A 419 -32.91 16.81 8.88
N ALA A 420 -33.45 17.99 8.55
CA ALA A 420 -32.99 18.75 7.40
C ALA A 420 -31.51 19.15 7.52
N HIS A 421 -31.05 19.50 8.73
CA HIS A 421 -29.65 19.78 9.01
C HIS A 421 -28.77 18.54 8.83
N GLU A 422 -29.16 17.39 9.39
CA GLU A 422 -28.40 16.15 9.23
C GLU A 422 -28.30 15.73 7.76
N VAL A 423 -29.38 15.82 6.99
CA VAL A 423 -29.37 15.54 5.55
C VAL A 423 -28.40 16.47 4.82
N ARG A 424 -28.42 17.78 5.10
CA ARG A 424 -27.47 18.74 4.50
C ARG A 424 -26.02 18.38 4.84
N ASN A 425 -25.73 18.01 6.08
CA ASN A 425 -24.38 17.62 6.49
C ASN A 425 -23.95 16.27 5.93
N ALA A 426 -24.85 15.29 5.84
CA ALA A 426 -24.58 14.02 5.18
C ALA A 426 -24.24 14.22 3.71
N VAL A 427 -24.96 15.10 3.00
CA VAL A 427 -24.64 15.48 1.61
C VAL A 427 -23.28 16.17 1.51
N LYS A 428 -22.96 17.12 2.41
CA LYS A 428 -21.62 17.75 2.46
C LYS A 428 -20.51 16.72 2.67
N ARG A 429 -20.65 15.82 3.66
CA ARG A 429 -19.68 14.75 3.93
C ARG A 429 -19.52 13.80 2.74
N HIS A 430 -20.64 13.41 2.12
CA HIS A 430 -20.62 12.56 0.94
C HIS A 430 -19.93 13.23 -0.25
N ASN A 431 -20.21 14.50 -0.51
CA ASN A 431 -19.55 15.26 -1.58
C ASN A 431 -18.05 15.46 -1.30
N HIS A 432 -17.68 15.74 -0.05
CA HIS A 432 -16.28 15.83 0.36
C HIS A 432 -15.56 14.49 0.14
N PHE A 433 -16.13 13.38 0.63
CA PHE A 433 -15.59 12.03 0.39
C PHE A 433 -15.47 11.71 -1.10
N ARG A 434 -16.49 12.05 -1.92
CA ARG A 434 -16.43 11.88 -3.38
C ARG A 434 -15.31 12.68 -4.03
N SER A 435 -15.08 13.91 -3.59
CA SER A 435 -13.99 14.74 -4.10
C SER A 435 -12.63 14.18 -3.74
N GLN A 436 -12.47 13.70 -2.49
CA GLN A 436 -11.24 13.03 -2.06
C GLN A 436 -11.04 11.74 -2.87
N ALA A 437 -12.04 10.87 -3.00
CA ALA A 437 -11.92 9.58 -3.71
C ALA A 437 -11.39 9.69 -5.15
N TRP A 438 -11.48 10.87 -5.79
CA TRP A 438 -10.91 11.14 -7.10
C TRP A 438 -9.37 11.14 -7.12
N PHE A 439 -8.69 11.20 -5.96
CA PHE A 439 -7.23 11.18 -5.87
C PHE A 439 -6.62 9.88 -6.45
N ALA A 440 -7.31 8.74 -6.32
CA ALA A 440 -6.76 7.44 -6.70
C ALA A 440 -6.56 7.28 -8.23
N PRO A 441 -7.54 7.60 -9.10
CA PRO A 441 -7.33 7.67 -10.54
C PRO A 441 -6.21 8.64 -10.96
N GLU A 442 -6.00 9.72 -10.21
CA GLU A 442 -4.98 10.72 -10.55
C GLU A 442 -3.56 10.21 -10.33
N PHE A 443 -3.33 9.36 -9.31
CA PHE A 443 -2.04 8.68 -9.17
C PHE A 443 -1.69 7.85 -10.40
N ILE A 444 -2.66 7.10 -10.93
CA ILE A 444 -2.47 6.29 -12.14
C ILE A 444 -2.21 7.19 -13.36
N ARG A 445 -2.96 8.30 -13.49
CA ARG A 445 -2.72 9.28 -14.56
C ARG A 445 -1.29 9.83 -14.50
N ASP A 446 -0.83 10.20 -13.32
CA ASP A 446 0.51 10.77 -13.14
C ASP A 446 1.62 9.77 -13.47
N LEU A 447 1.43 8.48 -13.18
CA LEU A 447 2.32 7.41 -13.63
C LEU A 447 2.45 7.34 -15.16
N VAL A 448 1.40 7.72 -15.90
CA VAL A 448 1.41 7.73 -17.37
C VAL A 448 1.98 9.04 -17.92
N ILE A 449 1.76 10.18 -17.23
CA ILE A 449 2.10 11.51 -17.74
C ILE A 449 3.51 11.97 -17.34
N LEU A 450 3.95 11.73 -16.09
CA LEU A 450 5.12 12.41 -15.51
C LEU A 450 6.49 11.84 -15.91
N GLY A 451 6.58 10.98 -16.93
CA GLY A 451 7.86 10.45 -17.42
C GLY A 451 8.61 9.62 -16.39
N ASP A 452 9.92 9.41 -16.60
CA ASP A 452 10.73 8.47 -15.82
C ASP A 452 11.45 9.09 -14.59
N GLU A 453 11.15 10.34 -14.22
CA GLU A 453 11.83 11.03 -13.11
C GLU A 453 11.12 10.76 -11.77
N GLU A 454 11.76 9.91 -10.96
CA GLU A 454 11.26 9.43 -9.67
C GLU A 454 10.89 10.58 -8.70
N ASP A 455 11.70 11.63 -8.62
CA ASP A 455 11.46 12.78 -7.75
C ASP A 455 10.28 13.64 -8.21
N SER A 456 10.07 13.79 -9.52
CA SER A 456 8.90 14.48 -10.08
C SER A 456 7.60 13.75 -9.75
N ILE A 457 7.59 12.41 -9.80
CA ILE A 457 6.44 11.59 -9.43
C ILE A 457 6.11 11.72 -7.94
N PHE A 458 7.11 11.65 -7.05
CA PHE A 458 6.87 11.85 -5.63
C PHE A 458 6.41 13.28 -5.29
N ARG A 459 6.92 14.33 -5.94
CA ARG A 459 6.41 15.70 -5.73
C ARG A 459 4.94 15.84 -6.10
N SER A 460 4.53 15.29 -7.25
CA SER A 460 3.11 15.31 -7.63
C SER A 460 2.25 14.52 -6.64
N ALA A 461 2.76 13.40 -6.13
CA ALA A 461 2.10 12.63 -5.09
C ALA A 461 1.84 13.46 -3.83
N LEU A 462 2.88 14.15 -3.33
CA LEU A 462 2.78 15.04 -2.17
C LEU A 462 1.76 16.16 -2.42
N ASP A 463 1.88 16.88 -3.55
CA ASP A 463 1.00 17.99 -3.87
C ASP A 463 -0.47 17.56 -3.90
N ARG A 464 -0.82 16.37 -4.42
CA ARG A 464 -2.20 15.87 -4.39
C ARG A 464 -2.67 15.56 -2.99
N LEU A 465 -1.82 14.92 -2.19
CA LEU A 465 -2.15 14.58 -0.81
C LEU A 465 -2.35 15.84 0.05
N ARG A 466 -1.67 16.95 -0.26
CA ARG A 466 -1.96 18.26 0.31
C ARG A 466 -3.40 18.72 0.04
N HIS A 467 -3.90 18.56 -1.18
CA HIS A 467 -5.24 19.02 -1.58
C HIS A 467 -6.38 18.28 -0.85
N ILE A 468 -6.11 17.07 -0.32
CA ILE A 468 -7.08 16.32 0.49
C ILE A 468 -6.92 16.55 2.01
N GLY A 469 -6.05 17.48 2.41
CA GLY A 469 -5.88 17.90 3.80
C GLY A 469 -4.68 17.30 4.56
N LEU A 470 -3.75 16.63 3.87
CA LEU A 470 -2.51 16.13 4.47
C LEU A 470 -1.38 17.15 4.27
N GLU A 471 -1.24 18.07 5.21
CA GLU A 471 -0.26 19.16 5.12
C GLU A 471 1.17 18.71 5.42
N LYS A 472 1.32 17.78 6.38
CA LYS A 472 2.62 17.27 6.83
C LYS A 472 2.70 15.76 6.60
N MET A 473 3.63 15.34 5.76
CA MET A 473 3.79 13.94 5.39
C MET A 473 5.21 13.58 4.94
N TYR A 474 5.57 12.32 5.08
CA TYR A 474 6.88 11.76 4.81
C TYR A 474 6.74 10.39 4.15
N ILE A 475 7.28 10.22 2.95
CA ILE A 475 7.34 8.96 2.24
C ILE A 475 8.73 8.37 2.46
N CYS A 476 8.79 7.29 3.24
CA CYS A 476 10.03 6.60 3.59
C CYS A 476 10.05 5.21 2.94
N LEU A 477 11.02 4.94 2.08
CA LEU A 477 11.15 3.66 1.37
C LEU A 477 12.12 2.72 2.07
N LEU A 478 11.92 1.42 1.88
CA LEU A 478 12.91 0.42 2.23
C LEU A 478 14.06 0.45 1.20
N PRO A 479 15.32 0.26 1.64
CA PRO A 479 16.44 0.14 0.71
C PRO A 479 16.22 -0.94 -0.35
N VAL A 480 15.65 -2.07 0.08
CA VAL A 480 15.23 -3.20 -0.76
C VAL A 480 13.79 -3.55 -0.38
N PRO A 481 12.85 -3.60 -1.34
CA PRO A 481 11.49 -4.07 -1.08
C PRO A 481 11.49 -5.47 -0.48
N GLN A 482 10.67 -5.70 0.55
CA GLN A 482 10.67 -6.97 1.30
C GLN A 482 9.31 -7.65 1.25
N ARG A 483 9.33 -8.97 1.19
CA ARG A 483 8.12 -9.79 1.30
C ARG A 483 7.69 -9.88 2.76
N ALA A 484 6.46 -9.50 3.07
CA ALA A 484 6.11 -9.20 4.45
C ALA A 484 5.83 -10.43 5.36
N ASN A 485 5.76 -11.65 4.81
CA ASN A 485 5.61 -12.88 5.60
C ASN A 485 6.90 -13.37 6.30
N ARG A 486 7.99 -12.62 6.21
CA ARG A 486 9.19 -12.89 7.02
C ARG A 486 9.19 -11.86 8.14
N HIS A 487 8.97 -12.29 9.38
CA HIS A 487 9.42 -11.52 10.55
C HIS A 487 10.86 -11.09 10.25
N MET A 488 11.13 -9.79 10.28
CA MET A 488 12.47 -9.35 9.92
C MET A 488 13.48 -9.99 10.88
N PRO A 489 14.53 -10.65 10.37
CA PRO A 489 15.71 -10.92 11.19
C PRO A 489 16.20 -9.60 11.80
N SER A 490 16.56 -9.61 13.08
CA SER A 490 16.96 -8.44 13.86
C SER A 490 18.10 -7.61 13.26
N ASP A 491 18.84 -8.19 12.31
CA ASP A 491 20.12 -7.68 11.84
C ASP A 491 20.03 -6.85 10.53
N ASP A 492 18.97 -7.03 9.72
CA ASP A 492 18.72 -6.23 8.49
C ASP A 492 17.57 -5.21 8.65
N ALA A 493 16.81 -5.31 9.75
CA ALA A 493 15.77 -4.35 10.14
C ALA A 493 16.41 -3.08 10.71
N GLY A 494 16.77 -2.12 9.86
CA GLY A 494 17.46 -0.97 10.41
C GLY A 494 17.40 0.33 9.66
N ARG A 495 16.89 0.39 8.42
CA ARG A 495 17.02 1.61 7.61
C ARG A 495 15.79 1.94 6.79
N LEU A 496 15.44 3.21 6.79
CA LEU A 496 14.46 3.83 5.91
C LEU A 496 15.13 4.93 5.09
N LEU A 497 14.73 5.07 3.83
CA LEU A 497 15.20 6.09 2.91
C LEU A 497 14.12 7.13 2.72
N LEU A 498 14.37 8.39 3.08
CA LEU A 498 13.39 9.46 2.88
C LEU A 498 13.33 9.80 1.38
N ALA A 499 12.27 9.33 0.71
CA ALA A 499 12.06 9.59 -0.71
C ALA A 499 11.49 10.99 -0.96
N ALA A 500 10.54 11.41 -0.12
CA ALA A 500 9.94 12.74 -0.22
C ALA A 500 9.28 13.15 1.10
N TYR A 501 9.18 14.45 1.34
CA TYR A 501 8.41 15.00 2.45
C TYR A 501 7.73 16.32 2.08
N GLN A 502 6.68 16.62 2.83
CA GLN A 502 5.95 17.88 2.75
C GLN A 502 5.74 18.45 4.16
N ASP A 503 5.93 19.76 4.30
CA ASP A 503 5.58 20.55 5.48
C ASP A 503 4.89 21.84 5.00
N GLY A 504 3.56 21.82 4.96
CA GLY A 504 2.74 22.91 4.42
C GLY A 504 3.00 23.13 2.93
N ASP A 505 3.50 24.32 2.57
CA ASP A 505 3.81 24.67 1.18
C ASP A 505 5.15 24.12 0.69
N VAL A 506 5.99 23.61 1.59
CA VAL A 506 7.32 23.09 1.25
C VAL A 506 7.20 21.61 0.90
N SER A 507 7.39 21.28 -0.38
CA SER A 507 7.45 19.90 -0.89
C SER A 507 8.85 19.59 -1.42
N VAL A 508 9.48 18.53 -0.93
CA VAL A 508 10.82 18.09 -1.36
C VAL A 508 10.77 16.61 -1.71
N ALA A 509 11.36 16.25 -2.85
CA ALA A 509 11.59 14.86 -3.22
C ALA A 509 13.04 14.66 -3.67
N TYR A 510 13.54 13.46 -3.45
CA TYR A 510 14.92 13.05 -3.70
C TYR A 510 14.95 11.94 -4.75
N GLN A 511 15.95 11.99 -5.62
CA GLN A 511 16.35 10.82 -6.39
C GLN A 511 16.93 9.75 -5.45
N ARG A 512 16.75 8.46 -5.77
CA ARG A 512 17.14 7.34 -4.90
C ARG A 512 18.58 7.40 -4.37
N SER A 513 19.54 7.86 -5.17
CA SER A 513 20.95 7.99 -4.78
C SER A 513 21.23 9.09 -3.73
N LYS A 514 20.27 9.99 -3.49
CA LYS A 514 20.38 11.13 -2.58
C LYS A 514 19.40 11.07 -1.41
N MET A 515 18.62 9.99 -1.30
CA MET A 515 17.64 9.85 -0.22
C MET A 515 18.35 9.80 1.15
N PRO A 516 17.99 10.68 2.10
CA PRO A 516 18.50 10.62 3.46
C PRO A 516 18.18 9.28 4.13
N ILE A 517 19.12 8.74 4.91
CA ILE A 517 18.98 7.46 5.60
C ILE A 517 18.60 7.69 7.06
N TYR A 518 17.56 7.00 7.51
CA TYR A 518 17.10 6.98 8.89
C TYR A 518 17.28 5.59 9.49
N ASP A 519 17.96 5.52 10.63
CA ASP A 519 18.33 4.29 11.32
C ASP A 519 18.39 4.49 12.85
N LYS A 520 18.87 3.50 13.61
CA LYS A 520 19.01 3.63 15.09
C LYS A 520 19.94 4.79 15.51
N GLY A 521 20.92 5.16 14.68
CA GLY A 521 21.81 6.29 14.93
C GLY A 521 21.22 7.64 14.48
N SER A 522 20.37 7.64 13.46
CA SER A 522 19.63 8.79 12.94
C SER A 522 18.11 8.51 12.93
N PRO A 523 17.44 8.61 14.09
CA PRO A 523 16.05 8.18 14.24
C PRO A 523 15.04 9.12 13.56
N LEU A 524 13.80 8.65 13.37
CA LEU A 524 12.72 9.34 12.67
C LEU A 524 12.26 10.64 13.38
N ILE A 525 12.50 10.78 14.68
CA ILE A 525 12.33 12.08 15.38
C ILE A 525 13.22 13.20 14.80
N GLY A 526 14.21 12.86 13.98
CA GLY A 526 15.05 13.81 13.23
C GLY A 526 14.57 14.10 11.81
N LEU A 527 13.33 13.74 11.45
CA LEU A 527 12.76 14.08 10.14
C LEU A 527 12.67 15.61 9.97
N PRO A 528 12.86 16.13 8.74
CA PRO A 528 12.86 17.56 8.47
C PRO A 528 11.50 18.19 8.78
N GLY A 529 11.49 19.38 9.36
CA GLY A 529 10.27 20.13 9.66
C GLY A 529 9.55 19.73 10.96
N LEU A 530 10.00 18.68 11.66
CA LEU A 530 9.46 18.34 12.98
C LEU A 530 9.90 19.35 14.05
N LYS A 531 8.92 19.93 14.74
CA LYS A 531 9.10 20.89 15.85
C LYS A 531 8.78 20.27 17.22
N GLY A 532 8.35 19.01 17.23
CA GLY A 532 8.02 18.18 18.39
C GLY A 532 6.67 18.51 19.03
N ASP A 533 5.75 19.17 18.32
CA ASP A 533 4.33 19.31 18.73
C ASP A 533 3.42 18.44 17.85
N GLU A 534 4.00 17.71 16.90
CA GLU A 534 3.29 16.95 15.90
C GLU A 534 2.83 15.58 16.41
N HIS A 535 1.75 15.07 15.81
CA HIS A 535 1.26 13.70 16.04
C HIS A 535 1.29 12.95 14.72
N LEU A 536 2.32 12.12 14.53
CA LEU A 536 2.53 11.40 13.28
C LEU A 536 1.87 10.03 13.33
N ILE A 537 1.12 9.72 12.28
CA ILE A 537 0.49 8.43 12.06
C ILE A 537 1.24 7.70 10.95
N THR A 538 1.62 6.45 11.23
CA THR A 538 2.46 5.65 10.33
C THR A 538 1.66 4.50 9.74
N PHE A 539 1.77 4.34 8.41
CA PHE A 539 1.20 3.24 7.64
C PHE A 539 2.23 2.60 6.74
N SER A 540 2.12 1.30 6.51
CA SER A 540 2.97 0.62 5.54
C SER A 540 2.55 0.87 4.10
N ILE A 541 3.53 0.97 3.20
CA ILE A 541 3.36 1.13 1.75
C ILE A 541 3.52 -0.25 1.10
N PHE A 542 2.43 -0.79 0.54
CA PHE A 542 2.33 -2.18 0.07
C PHE A 542 1.82 -2.30 -1.37
N SER A 543 2.41 -3.21 -2.14
CA SER A 543 1.84 -3.70 -3.40
C SER A 543 1.87 -5.22 -3.42
N GLY A 544 0.69 -5.86 -3.44
CA GLY A 544 0.59 -7.30 -3.24
C GLY A 544 1.11 -7.71 -1.86
N ASP A 545 2.05 -8.66 -1.83
CA ASP A 545 2.73 -9.18 -0.63
C ASP A 545 4.09 -8.52 -0.36
N ILE A 546 4.44 -7.47 -1.11
CA ILE A 546 5.71 -6.75 -1.02
C ILE A 546 5.50 -5.40 -0.34
N GLN A 547 6.25 -5.18 0.74
CA GLN A 547 6.40 -3.89 1.38
C GLN A 547 7.49 -3.09 0.68
N TYR A 548 7.18 -1.83 0.36
CA TYR A 548 8.12 -0.89 -0.26
C TYR A 548 8.58 0.19 0.71
N GLY A 549 7.87 0.42 1.81
CA GLY A 549 8.17 1.52 2.72
C GLY A 549 7.11 1.74 3.79
N VAL A 550 7.15 2.93 4.37
CA VAL A 550 6.18 3.47 5.32
C VAL A 550 5.88 4.93 4.97
N LEU A 551 4.62 5.32 5.15
CA LEU A 551 4.14 6.69 5.08
C LEU A 551 3.96 7.18 6.51
N LEU A 552 4.51 8.34 6.84
CA LEU A 552 4.21 9.06 8.08
C LEU A 552 3.44 10.33 7.71
N CYS A 553 2.35 10.63 8.40
CA CYS A 553 1.62 11.87 8.17
C CYS A 553 0.90 12.35 9.43
N GLU A 554 0.69 13.66 9.51
CA GLU A 554 -0.30 14.24 10.41
C GLU A 554 -1.66 14.22 9.70
N ALA A 555 -2.68 13.68 10.36
CA ALA A 555 -4.01 13.57 9.78
C ALA A 555 -5.11 13.90 10.78
N GLN A 556 -6.16 14.55 10.29
CA GLN A 556 -7.37 14.83 11.04
C GLN A 556 -8.31 13.62 11.01
N ARG A 557 -9.29 13.60 11.93
CA ARG A 557 -10.23 12.48 12.11
C ARG A 557 -10.96 12.13 10.81
N GLU A 558 -11.31 13.13 10.02
CA GLU A 558 -12.04 13.01 8.76
C GLU A 558 -11.21 12.31 7.68
N THR A 559 -9.88 12.38 7.76
CA THR A 559 -8.95 11.82 6.76
C THR A 559 -8.48 10.42 7.16
N LEU A 560 -8.58 10.01 8.44
CA LEU A 560 -8.14 8.68 8.89
C LEU A 560 -8.68 7.51 8.04
N PRO A 561 -9.97 7.46 7.65
CA PRO A 561 -10.52 6.34 6.87
C PRO A 561 -9.86 6.15 5.50
N ILE A 562 -9.27 7.20 4.93
CA ILE A 562 -8.71 7.18 3.57
C ILE A 562 -7.20 6.90 3.55
N LEU A 563 -6.50 6.98 4.69
CA LEU A 563 -5.06 6.77 4.79
C LEU A 563 -4.60 5.38 4.34
N HIS A 564 -5.37 4.34 4.64
CA HIS A 564 -5.08 3.00 4.15
C HIS A 564 -5.16 2.89 2.63
N ILE A 565 -6.14 3.58 2.01
CA ILE A 565 -6.27 3.62 0.55
C ILE A 565 -5.06 4.34 -0.04
N ILE A 566 -4.64 5.45 0.57
CA ILE A 566 -3.44 6.19 0.15
C ILE A 566 -2.19 5.30 0.23
N GLY A 567 -1.98 4.57 1.33
CA GLY A 567 -0.86 3.64 1.47
C GLY A 567 -0.83 2.56 0.37
N LEU A 568 -1.98 2.03 -0.01
CA LEU A 568 -2.10 1.09 -1.14
C LEU A 568 -1.80 1.74 -2.50
N GLN A 569 -2.32 2.95 -2.76
CA GLN A 569 -2.05 3.66 -4.01
C GLN A 569 -0.57 4.04 -4.13
N LEU A 570 0.06 4.50 -3.04
CA LEU A 570 1.51 4.73 -2.99
C LEU A 570 2.29 3.44 -3.21
N GLY A 571 1.81 2.30 -2.71
CA GLY A 571 2.45 1.02 -2.96
C GLY A 571 2.44 0.61 -4.44
N ILE A 572 1.31 0.80 -5.12
CA ILE A 572 1.20 0.59 -6.58
C ILE A 572 2.15 1.54 -7.32
N LEU A 573 2.20 2.82 -6.92
CA LEU A 573 3.08 3.83 -7.49
C LEU A 573 4.56 3.40 -7.38
N VAL A 574 5.01 3.03 -6.18
CA VAL A 574 6.41 2.65 -5.93
C VAL A 574 6.76 1.32 -6.61
N ASN A 575 5.81 0.37 -6.66
CA ASN A 575 6.00 -0.86 -7.42
C ASN A 575 6.23 -0.57 -8.92
N PHE A 576 5.44 0.32 -9.51
CA PHE A 576 5.64 0.72 -10.91
C PHE A 576 7.01 1.36 -11.14
N LEU A 577 7.44 2.26 -10.25
CA LEU A 577 8.78 2.86 -10.30
C LEU A 577 9.89 1.81 -10.22
N ASP A 578 9.76 0.83 -9.32
CA ASP A 578 10.72 -0.26 -9.17
C ASP A 578 10.76 -1.17 -10.42
N LEU A 579 9.60 -1.47 -11.01
CA LEU A 579 9.50 -2.22 -12.27
C LEU A 579 10.15 -1.46 -13.43
N LYS A 580 9.94 -0.14 -13.52
CA LYS A 580 10.55 0.73 -14.54
C LYS A 580 12.06 0.80 -14.40
N ALA A 581 12.57 0.90 -13.18
CA ALA A 581 14.01 0.86 -12.90
C ALA A 581 14.63 -0.47 -13.36
N LYS A 582 13.96 -1.60 -13.06
CA LYS A 582 14.38 -2.94 -13.50
C LYS A 582 14.33 -3.08 -15.02
N GLU A 583 13.27 -2.60 -15.68
CA GLU A 583 13.14 -2.60 -17.13
C GLU A 583 14.31 -1.87 -17.81
N ARG A 584 14.70 -0.70 -17.29
CA ARG A 584 15.83 0.08 -17.82
C ARG A 584 17.17 -0.65 -17.69
N ILE A 585 17.41 -1.32 -16.55
CA ILE A 585 18.61 -2.14 -16.35
C ILE A 585 18.65 -3.28 -17.37
N VAL A 586 17.54 -4.01 -17.52
CA VAL A 586 17.44 -5.14 -18.47
C VAL A 586 17.63 -4.68 -19.91
N LEU A 587 17.03 -3.55 -20.31
CA LEU A 587 17.21 -2.99 -21.66
C LEU A 587 18.68 -2.59 -21.90
N GLY A 588 19.34 -1.96 -20.92
CA GLY A 588 20.76 -1.63 -21.03
C GLY A 588 21.66 -2.87 -21.10
N GLU A 589 21.35 -3.94 -20.36
CA GLU A 589 22.06 -5.23 -20.47
C GLU A 589 21.84 -5.90 -21.84
N LEU A 590 20.63 -5.78 -22.39
CA LEU A 590 20.30 -6.30 -23.72
C LEU A 590 21.09 -5.57 -24.81
N GLU A 591 21.14 -4.23 -24.78
CA GLU A 591 21.95 -3.42 -25.70
C GLU A 591 23.43 -3.81 -25.65
N ASN A 592 24.00 -3.88 -24.45
CA ASN A 592 25.39 -4.33 -24.25
C ASN A 592 25.64 -5.75 -24.79
N THR A 593 24.65 -6.64 -24.66
CA THR A 593 24.76 -8.02 -25.16
C THR A 593 24.72 -8.05 -26.68
N LEU A 594 23.86 -7.25 -27.31
CA LEU A 594 23.79 -7.13 -28.77
C LEU A 594 25.09 -6.58 -29.36
N GLU A 595 25.67 -5.54 -28.76
CA GLU A 595 26.97 -5.01 -29.19
C GLU A 595 28.10 -6.05 -29.09
N ARG A 596 28.12 -6.84 -28.01
CA ARG A 596 29.10 -7.92 -27.85
C ARG A 596 28.94 -9.01 -28.91
N ILE A 597 27.70 -9.37 -29.25
CA ILE A 597 27.41 -10.35 -30.31
C ILE A 597 27.93 -9.81 -31.65
N GLU A 598 27.69 -8.54 -31.95
CA GLU A 598 28.16 -7.91 -33.20
C GLU A 598 29.69 -7.93 -33.31
N ILE A 599 30.40 -7.54 -32.23
CA ILE A 599 31.86 -7.58 -32.17
C ILE A 599 32.38 -9.02 -32.33
N LEU A 600 31.77 -9.99 -31.65
CA LEU A 600 32.17 -11.40 -31.77
C LEU A 600 31.91 -11.96 -33.17
N SER A 601 30.80 -11.58 -33.81
CA SER A 601 30.52 -11.94 -35.21
C SER A 601 31.61 -11.38 -36.12
N PHE A 602 31.96 -10.11 -35.95
CA PHE A 602 33.02 -9.46 -36.72
C PHE A 602 34.38 -10.16 -36.52
N LEU A 603 34.79 -10.43 -35.28
CA LEU A 603 36.05 -11.15 -34.99
C LEU A 603 36.04 -12.61 -35.48
N SER A 604 34.88 -13.25 -35.51
CA SER A 604 34.74 -14.62 -36.02
C SER A 604 34.70 -14.69 -37.55
N GLU A 605 34.29 -13.63 -38.24
CA GLU A 605 34.09 -13.62 -39.70
C GLU A 605 35.22 -12.95 -40.48
N TYR A 606 36.00 -12.05 -39.88
CA TYR A 606 37.04 -11.28 -40.57
C TYR A 606 38.47 -11.67 -40.16
N ASP A 607 39.42 -11.48 -41.08
CA ASP A 607 40.87 -11.60 -40.86
C ASP A 607 41.40 -10.29 -40.24
N PRO A 608 42.09 -10.34 -39.09
CA PRO A 608 42.49 -9.15 -38.35
C PRO A 608 43.59 -8.33 -39.04
N LEU A 609 44.41 -8.93 -39.91
CA LEU A 609 45.49 -8.21 -40.60
C LEU A 609 44.96 -7.45 -41.82
N CYS A 610 44.09 -8.10 -42.59
CA CYS A 610 43.64 -7.59 -43.91
C CYS A 610 42.27 -6.91 -43.88
N ASN A 611 41.50 -7.05 -42.80
CA ASN A 611 40.12 -6.61 -42.67
C ASN A 611 39.22 -7.09 -43.83
N VAL A 612 39.40 -8.35 -44.25
CA VAL A 612 38.60 -9.10 -45.24
C VAL A 612 37.96 -10.29 -44.54
N TYR A 613 37.06 -11.04 -45.16
CA TYR A 613 36.57 -12.26 -44.52
C TYR A 613 37.73 -13.22 -44.21
N ASN A 614 37.65 -13.95 -43.11
CA ASN A 614 38.51 -15.11 -42.88
C ASN A 614 37.90 -16.36 -43.55
N ARG A 615 38.58 -17.51 -43.45
CA ARG A 615 38.09 -18.76 -44.04
C ARG A 615 36.67 -19.13 -43.62
N ARG A 616 36.29 -18.91 -42.36
CA ARG A 616 34.95 -19.23 -41.88
C ARG A 616 33.91 -18.26 -42.44
N GLY A 617 34.15 -16.95 -42.30
CA GLY A 617 33.26 -15.91 -42.82
C GLY A 617 33.04 -16.05 -44.32
N PHE A 618 34.09 -16.37 -45.09
CA PHE A 618 33.96 -16.62 -46.53
C PHE A 618 33.01 -17.77 -46.85
N ILE A 619 33.14 -18.91 -46.17
CA ILE A 619 32.31 -20.09 -46.45
C ILE A 619 30.84 -19.80 -46.15
N GLU A 620 30.55 -19.15 -45.02
CA GLU A 620 29.18 -18.80 -44.62
C GLU A 620 28.56 -17.82 -45.63
N GLN A 621 29.28 -16.76 -46.00
CA GLN A 621 28.80 -15.78 -46.98
C GLN A 621 28.71 -16.35 -48.41
N ALA A 622 29.61 -17.26 -48.80
CA ALA A 622 29.55 -17.94 -50.10
C ALA A 622 28.34 -18.88 -50.21
N ILE A 623 27.99 -19.60 -49.13
CA ILE A 623 26.78 -20.43 -49.08
C ILE A 623 25.54 -19.54 -49.20
N ARG A 624 25.51 -18.42 -48.50
CA ARG A 624 24.42 -17.42 -48.57
C ARG A 624 24.28 -16.87 -49.98
N LEU A 625 25.38 -16.43 -50.60
CA LEU A 625 25.41 -15.91 -51.97
C LEU A 625 24.88 -16.94 -52.97
N ASN A 626 25.27 -18.22 -52.84
CA ASN A 626 24.76 -19.30 -53.69
C ASN A 626 23.25 -19.51 -53.54
N ARG A 627 22.70 -19.44 -52.32
CA ARG A 627 21.26 -19.59 -52.06
C ARG A 627 20.45 -18.42 -52.61
N GLU A 628 20.92 -17.19 -52.42
CA GLU A 628 20.19 -15.97 -52.82
C GLU A 628 20.25 -15.70 -54.33
N ASN A 629 21.11 -16.39 -55.08
CA ASN A 629 21.37 -16.13 -56.50
C ASN A 629 21.24 -17.37 -57.39
N GLU A 630 20.31 -18.28 -57.07
CA GLU A 630 20.04 -19.49 -57.85
C GLU A 630 19.89 -19.18 -59.36
N GLY A 631 20.56 -19.99 -60.19
CA GLY A 631 20.59 -19.86 -61.65
C GLY A 631 21.60 -18.84 -62.20
N LYS A 632 22.17 -17.95 -61.37
CA LYS A 632 23.19 -16.99 -61.82
C LYS A 632 24.58 -17.62 -61.91
N ARG A 633 25.43 -17.04 -62.76
CA ARG A 633 26.84 -17.42 -62.87
C ARG A 633 27.71 -16.67 -61.87
N ALA A 634 28.65 -17.41 -61.29
CA ALA A 634 29.62 -16.90 -60.34
C ALA A 634 31.01 -17.44 -60.66
N PHE A 635 32.05 -16.72 -60.25
CA PHE A 635 33.44 -17.11 -60.41
C PHE A 635 34.14 -17.09 -59.05
N CYS A 636 34.92 -18.14 -58.80
CA CYS A 636 35.78 -18.26 -57.63
C CYS A 636 37.22 -18.15 -58.08
N ALA A 637 37.93 -17.16 -57.57
CA ALA A 637 39.35 -16.93 -57.83
C ALA A 637 40.15 -17.23 -56.55
N PHE A 638 41.09 -18.15 -56.63
CA PHE A 638 42.02 -18.49 -55.55
C PHE A 638 43.39 -17.89 -55.89
N LEU A 639 43.94 -17.11 -54.97
CA LEU A 639 45.17 -16.36 -55.15
C LEU A 639 46.19 -16.72 -54.09
N ASP A 640 47.46 -16.64 -54.46
CA ASP A 640 48.59 -16.87 -53.57
C ASP A 640 49.69 -15.85 -53.88
N LEU A 641 50.19 -15.16 -52.85
CA LEU A 641 51.26 -14.17 -53.00
C LEU A 641 52.56 -14.82 -53.45
N ASP A 642 53.10 -14.35 -54.57
CA ASP A 642 54.37 -14.82 -55.08
C ASP A 642 55.53 -14.28 -54.21
N ASN A 643 56.46 -15.15 -53.81
CA ASN A 643 57.70 -14.82 -53.08
C ASN A 643 57.55 -14.24 -51.64
N LEU A 644 56.41 -14.40 -50.95
CA LEU A 644 56.25 -13.90 -49.58
C LEU A 644 57.36 -14.36 -48.62
N LYS A 645 57.78 -15.63 -48.72
CA LYS A 645 58.90 -16.16 -47.91
C LYS A 645 60.21 -15.39 -48.13
N LYS A 646 60.54 -15.03 -49.38
CA LYS A 646 61.75 -14.24 -49.68
C LYS A 646 61.66 -12.82 -49.13
N ILE A 647 60.46 -12.23 -49.12
CA ILE A 647 60.21 -10.91 -48.53
C ILE A 647 60.44 -10.98 -47.00
N ASN A 648 59.88 -11.99 -46.34
CA ASN A 648 60.10 -12.22 -44.91
C ASN A 648 61.58 -12.47 -44.57
N ASP A 649 62.25 -13.33 -45.33
CA ASP A 649 63.64 -13.71 -45.08
C ASP A 649 64.62 -12.54 -45.33
N SER A 650 64.31 -11.64 -46.27
CA SER A 650 65.18 -10.52 -46.65
C SER A 650 64.89 -9.21 -45.90
N PHE A 651 63.63 -8.94 -45.57
CA PHE A 651 63.17 -7.64 -45.06
C PHE A 651 62.39 -7.73 -43.73
N GLY A 652 62.26 -8.93 -43.16
CA GLY A 652 61.59 -9.19 -41.90
C GLY A 652 60.07 -9.37 -42.02
N HIS A 653 59.47 -9.93 -40.97
CA HIS A 653 58.03 -10.24 -40.93
C HIS A 653 57.12 -9.02 -41.06
N THR A 654 57.53 -7.85 -40.57
CA THR A 654 56.77 -6.60 -40.74
C THR A 654 56.61 -6.21 -42.21
N ALA A 655 57.64 -6.41 -43.03
CA ALA A 655 57.56 -6.17 -44.47
C ALA A 655 56.66 -7.20 -45.18
N GLY A 656 56.61 -8.44 -44.68
CA GLY A 656 55.66 -9.45 -45.16
C GLY A 656 54.21 -9.12 -44.82
N ASP A 657 53.95 -8.68 -43.59
CA ASP A 657 52.62 -8.24 -43.16
C ASP A 657 52.13 -7.04 -44.01
N GLU A 658 53.01 -6.07 -44.28
CA GLU A 658 52.71 -4.96 -45.21
C GLU A 658 52.40 -5.44 -46.63
N ALA A 659 53.14 -6.44 -47.14
CA ALA A 659 52.88 -7.01 -48.45
C ALA A 659 51.50 -7.68 -48.50
N ILE A 660 51.14 -8.44 -47.46
CA ILE A 660 49.84 -9.10 -47.31
C ILE A 660 48.70 -8.06 -47.27
N VAL A 661 48.83 -7.02 -46.44
CA VAL A 661 47.85 -5.91 -46.34
C VAL A 661 47.68 -5.22 -47.70
N THR A 662 48.78 -5.02 -48.42
CA THR A 662 48.76 -4.38 -49.73
C THR A 662 48.01 -5.23 -50.76
N VAL A 663 48.22 -6.55 -50.79
CA VAL A 663 47.47 -7.42 -51.70
C VAL A 663 45.99 -7.41 -51.37
N SER A 664 45.60 -7.47 -50.09
CA SER A 664 44.20 -7.30 -49.68
C SER A 664 43.60 -6.00 -50.23
N ALA A 665 44.32 -4.88 -50.13
CA ALA A 665 43.87 -3.59 -50.65
C ALA A 665 43.74 -3.58 -52.19
N ILE A 666 44.68 -4.21 -52.90
CA ILE A 666 44.64 -4.38 -54.37
C ILE A 666 43.42 -5.20 -54.76
N LEU A 667 43.16 -6.32 -54.07
CA LEU A 667 42.01 -7.18 -54.33
C LEU A 667 40.68 -6.45 -54.09
N LYS A 668 40.54 -5.72 -52.98
CA LYS A 668 39.35 -4.89 -52.70
C LYS A 668 39.09 -3.84 -53.79
N ARG A 669 40.13 -3.26 -54.38
CA ARG A 669 40.00 -2.29 -55.50
C ARG A 669 39.68 -2.95 -56.83
N ALA A 670 40.08 -4.20 -57.02
CA ALA A 670 39.84 -4.95 -58.23
C ALA A 670 38.43 -5.56 -58.30
N VAL A 671 37.67 -5.56 -57.20
CA VAL A 671 36.32 -6.10 -57.11
C VAL A 671 35.29 -5.01 -56.78
N ARG A 672 34.00 -5.33 -56.94
CA ARG A 672 32.90 -4.44 -56.55
C ARG A 672 32.58 -4.63 -55.06
N GLY A 673 31.95 -3.64 -54.44
CA GLY A 673 31.61 -3.71 -53.00
C GLY A 673 30.67 -4.85 -52.58
N LYS A 674 30.02 -5.55 -53.53
CA LYS A 674 29.17 -6.73 -53.27
C LYS A 674 29.88 -8.06 -53.47
N ASP A 675 31.12 -8.03 -53.95
CA ASP A 675 31.94 -9.22 -54.17
C ASP A 675 32.61 -9.65 -52.85
N LEU A 676 32.77 -10.96 -52.64
CA LEU A 676 33.40 -11.48 -51.43
C LEU A 676 34.90 -11.56 -51.63
N VAL A 677 35.67 -10.99 -50.69
CA VAL A 677 37.13 -11.14 -50.62
C VAL A 677 37.47 -11.72 -49.25
N ALA A 678 38.33 -12.73 -49.21
CA ALA A 678 38.73 -13.37 -47.99
C ALA A 678 40.20 -13.79 -47.99
N ARG A 679 40.80 -13.87 -46.81
CA ARG A 679 42.10 -14.49 -46.56
C ARG A 679 41.86 -15.84 -45.88
N ILE A 680 42.40 -16.90 -46.47
CA ILE A 680 42.13 -18.28 -46.05
C ILE A 680 43.36 -18.99 -45.46
N GLY A 681 44.56 -18.45 -45.73
CA GLY A 681 45.85 -18.93 -45.25
C GLY A 681 46.87 -17.79 -45.06
N GLY A 682 48.15 -18.13 -45.00
CA GLY A 682 49.23 -17.14 -44.77
C GLY A 682 49.32 -16.10 -45.89
N ASP A 683 49.55 -16.57 -47.11
CA ASP A 683 49.65 -15.84 -48.38
C ASP A 683 48.43 -16.04 -49.29
N GLU A 684 47.45 -16.83 -48.85
CA GLU A 684 46.34 -17.28 -49.68
C GLU A 684 45.08 -16.41 -49.51
N PHE A 685 44.56 -15.93 -50.64
CA PHE A 685 43.33 -15.17 -50.74
C PHE A 685 42.32 -15.86 -51.64
N ILE A 686 41.05 -15.59 -51.41
CA ILE A 686 39.97 -16.08 -52.26
C ILE A 686 38.97 -14.97 -52.52
N VAL A 687 38.47 -14.94 -53.75
CA VAL A 687 37.50 -13.95 -54.22
C VAL A 687 36.33 -14.67 -54.87
N LEU A 688 35.11 -14.30 -54.49
CA LEU A 688 33.87 -14.80 -55.09
C LEU A 688 33.09 -13.65 -55.69
N VAL A 689 32.76 -13.76 -56.97
CA VAL A 689 32.08 -12.69 -57.73
C VAL A 689 30.91 -13.25 -58.54
N LEU A 690 29.84 -12.47 -58.65
CA LEU A 690 28.73 -12.75 -59.56
C LEU A 690 29.00 -12.06 -60.89
N ALA A 691 29.02 -12.82 -61.98
CA ALA A 691 29.24 -12.29 -63.32
C ALA A 691 28.60 -13.17 -64.38
N ASP A 692 27.88 -12.54 -65.31
CA ASP A 692 27.20 -13.25 -66.41
C ASP A 692 28.09 -13.43 -67.66
N ASN A 693 29.25 -12.77 -67.70
CA ASN A 693 30.15 -12.82 -68.84
C ASN A 693 31.06 -14.07 -68.81
N ALA A 694 31.08 -14.84 -69.90
CA ALA A 694 31.96 -15.99 -70.06
C ALA A 694 33.46 -15.61 -70.06
N ASP A 695 33.82 -14.40 -70.51
CA ASP A 695 35.19 -13.90 -70.55
C ASP A 695 35.63 -13.22 -69.24
N PHE A 696 34.84 -13.37 -68.17
CA PHE A 696 35.14 -12.75 -66.88
C PHE A 696 36.49 -13.19 -66.33
N ALA A 697 36.85 -14.48 -66.44
CA ALA A 697 38.13 -14.97 -65.92
C ALA A 697 39.35 -14.27 -66.56
N ALA A 698 39.34 -14.08 -67.88
CA ALA A 698 40.42 -13.41 -68.60
C ALA A 698 40.48 -11.91 -68.27
N SER A 699 39.32 -11.25 -68.29
CA SER A 699 39.23 -9.81 -67.98
C SER A 699 39.58 -9.50 -66.51
N PHE A 700 39.18 -10.36 -65.56
CA PHE A 700 39.53 -10.21 -64.15
C PHE A 700 41.03 -10.38 -63.91
N LYS A 701 41.64 -11.37 -64.56
CA LYS A 701 43.09 -11.59 -64.50
C LYS A 701 43.87 -10.40 -65.06
N SER A 702 43.47 -9.86 -66.22
CA SER A 702 44.09 -8.66 -66.79
C SER A 702 43.96 -7.46 -65.85
N ARG A 703 42.75 -7.24 -65.30
CA ARG A 703 42.49 -6.13 -64.37
C ARG A 703 43.33 -6.23 -63.09
N LEU A 704 43.51 -7.43 -62.56
CA LEU A 704 44.37 -7.65 -61.39
C LEU A 704 45.83 -7.37 -61.73
N GLN A 705 46.33 -7.90 -62.85
CA GLN A 705 47.70 -7.66 -63.30
C GLN A 705 47.98 -6.16 -63.47
N ASP A 706 47.10 -5.44 -64.16
CA ASP A 706 47.22 -3.98 -64.34
C ASP A 706 47.22 -3.22 -63.01
N THR A 707 46.56 -3.75 -61.97
CA THR A 707 46.50 -3.14 -60.64
C THR A 707 47.77 -3.43 -59.84
N PHE A 708 48.32 -4.64 -59.94
CA PHE A 708 49.64 -4.98 -59.38
C PHE A 708 50.74 -4.16 -60.04
N ASP A 709 50.74 -4.05 -61.37
CA ASP A 709 51.77 -3.32 -62.13
C ASP A 709 51.75 -1.82 -61.79
N ARG A 710 50.57 -1.21 -61.73
CA ARG A 710 50.42 0.19 -61.28
C ARG A 710 50.89 0.41 -59.85
N TYR A 711 50.62 -0.52 -58.94
CA TYR A 711 51.14 -0.43 -57.58
C TYR A 711 52.66 -0.53 -57.56
N ASN A 712 53.24 -1.52 -58.25
CA ASN A 712 54.69 -1.73 -58.29
C ASN A 712 55.44 -0.57 -58.95
N GLN A 713 54.86 0.09 -59.96
CA GLN A 713 55.44 1.29 -60.57
C GLN A 713 55.42 2.52 -59.66
N ALA A 714 54.45 2.61 -58.77
CA ALA A 714 54.28 3.74 -57.85
C ALA A 714 54.88 3.49 -56.46
N SER A 715 55.37 2.27 -56.18
CA SER A 715 55.85 1.85 -54.87
C SER A 715 57.37 1.99 -54.77
N ASP A 716 57.84 2.66 -53.71
CA ASP A 716 59.27 2.77 -53.40
C ASP A 716 59.82 1.56 -52.60
N LYS A 717 59.05 0.47 -52.50
CA LYS A 717 59.44 -0.73 -51.76
C LYS A 717 60.53 -1.51 -52.51
N PRO A 718 61.51 -2.11 -51.81
CA PRO A 718 62.63 -2.84 -52.44
C PRO A 718 62.24 -4.23 -53.00
N TYR A 719 60.96 -4.54 -53.11
CA TYR A 719 60.41 -5.80 -53.59
C TYR A 719 59.14 -5.57 -54.41
N LEU A 720 58.89 -6.44 -55.38
CA LEU A 720 57.67 -6.41 -56.20
C LEU A 720 56.57 -7.26 -55.54
N ILE A 721 55.35 -6.75 -55.59
CA ILE A 721 54.17 -7.47 -55.12
C ILE A 721 53.46 -8.07 -56.34
N SER A 722 53.28 -9.39 -56.32
CA SER A 722 52.55 -10.12 -57.36
C SER A 722 51.87 -11.34 -56.75
N ALA A 723 50.87 -11.89 -57.45
CA ALA A 723 50.17 -13.08 -57.03
C ALA A 723 49.92 -14.01 -58.22
N SER A 724 49.90 -15.31 -57.94
CA SER A 724 49.38 -16.33 -58.86
C SER A 724 47.88 -16.52 -58.60
N ILE A 725 47.07 -16.79 -59.64
CA ILE A 725 45.60 -16.77 -59.58
C ILE A 725 44.94 -17.92 -60.39
N GLY A 726 44.32 -18.85 -59.69
CA GLY A 726 43.41 -19.85 -60.28
C GLY A 726 41.97 -19.36 -60.30
N ILE A 727 41.29 -19.37 -61.45
CA ILE A 727 39.88 -18.95 -61.56
C ILE A 727 39.03 -20.11 -62.08
N THR A 728 37.91 -20.39 -61.41
CA THR A 728 36.90 -21.35 -61.87
C THR A 728 35.51 -20.71 -61.90
N GLY A 729 34.73 -21.03 -62.94
CA GLY A 729 33.34 -20.58 -63.08
C GLY A 729 32.36 -21.65 -62.64
N PHE A 730 31.27 -21.25 -62.00
CA PHE A 730 30.18 -22.14 -61.60
C PHE A 730 28.82 -21.45 -61.70
N THR A 731 27.75 -22.25 -61.60
CA THR A 731 26.37 -21.75 -61.56
C THR A 731 25.79 -22.02 -60.19
N CYS A 732 25.17 -20.99 -59.59
CA CYS A 732 24.55 -21.09 -58.28
C CYS A 732 23.35 -22.04 -58.33
N LYS A 733 23.32 -23.04 -57.46
CA LYS A 733 22.25 -24.06 -57.42
C LYS A 733 22.08 -24.70 -56.03
N PRO A 734 20.89 -25.25 -55.72
CA PRO A 734 20.67 -26.06 -54.53
C PRO A 734 21.60 -27.28 -54.50
N GLY A 735 22.15 -27.60 -53.33
CA GLY A 735 23.06 -28.73 -53.14
C GLY A 735 24.49 -28.53 -53.69
N LEU A 736 24.85 -27.35 -54.19
CA LEU A 736 26.23 -27.03 -54.54
C LEU A 736 27.12 -27.01 -53.28
N GLU A 737 28.16 -27.85 -53.27
CA GLU A 737 29.20 -27.79 -52.24
C GLU A 737 30.24 -26.73 -52.59
N ILE A 738 30.23 -25.60 -51.87
CA ILE A 738 31.20 -24.51 -52.07
C ILE A 738 32.66 -25.02 -51.96
N ARG A 739 32.93 -26.00 -51.09
CA ARG A 739 34.27 -26.59 -50.95
C ARG A 739 34.81 -27.15 -52.27
N LYS A 740 33.98 -27.86 -53.05
CA LYS A 740 34.38 -28.39 -54.36
C LYS A 740 34.74 -27.27 -55.36
N VAL A 741 34.07 -26.12 -55.27
CA VAL A 741 34.39 -24.95 -56.10
C VAL A 741 35.74 -24.36 -55.71
N ILE A 742 36.03 -24.26 -54.42
CA ILE A 742 37.32 -23.81 -53.90
C ILE A 742 38.44 -24.75 -54.36
N ASP A 743 38.26 -26.07 -54.24
CA ASP A 743 39.24 -27.07 -54.65
C ASP A 743 39.54 -27.00 -56.15
N LEU A 744 38.54 -26.72 -56.99
CA LEU A 744 38.73 -26.51 -58.43
C LEU A 744 39.52 -25.22 -58.73
N ALA A 745 39.29 -24.14 -57.97
CA ALA A 745 40.04 -22.90 -58.13
C ALA A 745 41.51 -23.08 -57.72
N ASP A 746 41.77 -23.82 -56.63
CA ASP A 746 43.11 -24.17 -56.17
C ASP A 746 43.86 -25.06 -57.18
N GLN A 747 43.17 -26.04 -57.78
CA GLN A 747 43.75 -26.82 -58.89
C GLN A 747 44.17 -25.94 -60.07
N MET A 748 43.34 -24.96 -60.45
CA MET A 748 43.69 -23.99 -61.49
C MET A 748 44.91 -23.15 -61.09
N LEU A 749 45.01 -22.72 -59.83
CA LEU A 749 46.17 -21.99 -59.31
C LEU A 749 47.45 -22.83 -59.41
N TYR A 750 47.37 -24.11 -59.03
CA TYR A 750 48.50 -25.04 -59.13
C TYR A 750 48.99 -25.22 -60.57
N THR A 751 48.07 -25.29 -61.56
CA THR A 751 48.45 -25.35 -62.97
C THR A 751 49.14 -24.07 -63.45
N GLU A 752 48.76 -22.91 -62.93
CA GLU A 752 49.40 -21.64 -63.26
C GLU A 752 50.80 -21.53 -62.65
N LYS A 753 50.97 -21.89 -61.38
CA LYS A 753 52.29 -21.92 -60.72
C LYS A 753 53.27 -22.82 -61.46
N LYS A 754 52.82 -23.99 -61.94
CA LYS A 754 53.65 -24.88 -62.79
C LYS A 754 54.06 -24.21 -64.10
N ARG A 755 53.16 -23.49 -64.78
CA ARG A 755 53.49 -22.75 -66.01
C ARG A 755 54.57 -21.69 -65.76
N LYS A 756 54.42 -20.85 -64.73
CA LYS A 756 55.43 -19.84 -64.34
C LYS A 756 56.80 -20.46 -64.01
N SER A 757 56.82 -21.63 -63.37
CA SER A 757 58.06 -22.37 -63.08
C SER A 757 58.73 -23.00 -64.32
N THR A 758 57.98 -23.23 -65.41
CA THR A 758 58.51 -23.84 -66.64
C THR A 758 59.09 -22.79 -67.58
N ASP A 759 58.57 -21.55 -67.56
CA ASP A 759 59.14 -20.42 -68.30
C ASP A 759 60.49 -19.97 -67.73
N PHE A 760 60.70 -20.07 -66.41
CA PHE A 760 61.99 -19.79 -65.76
C PHE A 760 63.14 -20.73 -66.18
N GLN A 761 62.83 -21.93 -66.70
CA GLN A 761 63.86 -22.89 -67.14
C GLN A 761 64.25 -22.74 -68.62
N LYS A 762 63.58 -21.89 -69.41
CA LYS A 762 63.89 -21.69 -70.84
C LYS A 762 64.89 -20.56 -71.12
N GLU A 763 65.25 -19.74 -70.14
CA GLU A 763 66.17 -18.60 -70.34
C GLU A 763 67.65 -18.87 -69.97
N GLU A 764 68.02 -20.08 -69.52
CA GLU A 764 69.44 -20.39 -69.29
C GLU A 764 70.14 -21.06 -70.50
N LYS A 765 71.05 -20.27 -71.10
CA LYS A 765 72.29 -20.59 -71.87
C LYS A 765 72.20 -20.73 -73.42
N PRO A 766 73.19 -20.16 -74.15
CA PRO A 766 74.61 -20.54 -74.01
C PRO A 766 75.61 -19.40 -73.71
N SER A 767 76.60 -19.81 -72.90
CA SER A 767 77.91 -19.22 -72.67
C SER A 767 78.82 -19.23 -73.90
N LYS A 768 79.68 -18.20 -74.00
CA LYS A 768 81.08 -18.13 -74.54
C LYS A 768 81.26 -16.69 -75.07
N GLN A 769 82.32 -15.93 -74.80
CA GLN A 769 83.68 -16.23 -74.35
C GLN A 769 84.23 -14.97 -73.69
#